data_AF-X6FLJ7-F1
#
_entry.id   AF-X6FLJ7-F1
#
_cell.length_a   1.000
_cell.length_b   1.000
_cell.length_c   1.000
_cell.angle_alpha   90.00
_cell.angle_beta   90.00
_cell.angle_gamma   90.00
#
_symmetry.space_group_name_H-M   'P 1'
#
loop_
_entity.id
_entity.type
_entity.pdbx_description
1 polymer ?
#
loop_
_entity_poly.entity_id
_entity_poly.type
_entity_poly.pdbx_seq_one_letter_code
_entity_poly.pdbx_strand_id
1 'polypeptide(L)'
;MIGAVIVGIGAYRAGAGTTLPPLKYAPADADEVERYLTTCWPRPGDLRVARVPEAGATADAIRQAFDSLAALGRLELCFVFLSGHGLVDESNAGFMVQPNGQGLALFDATALDSCIGSVRAERSILILDCCFAEGIVRKMHYFSALGDSAARLYIASSRERQLTWEDDEIGHGVFTAHLLDLLKTGNAVQLGGRKDRLDVDSELFPVLCEQVPLYVLDHKGGAHQEPVKGGVSISAVSLPVSSLARGLRERTPLGTALRRLRQLATGLAVAGVAMILVAYTLLYYVEPGQSGTFIVLHGTRWLQPVLKLLPLNRVDTGIDIAEISANAAAAAPLQSGYTTGIWTHVASEGYRGWFDAVAAGLEPAAAARYAALVGIPVPPLGEDPGPAAVEQSAWMALADSQSDAPSDVLKHIPGQDRISPQPTPFPINSMDFQILDLTAESMQSYARALGYGADLDPIAAFPAYVGFSKVTQEWLTYNTDAQRGRDARVRVRDSVADVLGIITRARTDRGLAPLEPQDRLLIQGLADMGYGDVLGLALSRVDLDSADRIALGTKALGQFHGEPDDPAQGAAFQTIVASLDASPQAKQLVDAVADIFAKSANPQNSYFTHFLILAADARALSPQLVDTLLVAARQSVAKSEFDFEDSELARVLAHAMSHVPEADRQVAFALIERAAANVTEMSMSTAEMFAALGSLRLDPPGTLEKVEAQAFKAEPYTGGSGSSTQAFPGIAIIVGPGPWIVALAQIGRTRELPARDIAFLRHHVVDPALRADIVPALMHQAESIAPAATTETLINRLGSFPRDARDRSVEQAVGVGQLAAMPRLDFVRALDSLRLARSNAAEPELRIVLGLTLVEAQIARGEPTQRTVAYAQ
;
A
#
# COMPACT_ATOMS: atom_id res chain seq x y z
N MET A 1 -27.99 -50.52 -69.06
CA MET A 1 -28.51 -49.15 -68.83
C MET A 1 -28.69 -48.91 -67.33
N ILE A 2 -28.29 -47.73 -66.86
CA ILE A 2 -28.39 -47.24 -65.48
C ILE A 2 -29.57 -46.29 -65.36
N GLY A 3 -30.37 -46.40 -64.30
CA GLY A 3 -31.41 -45.43 -63.95
C GLY A 3 -31.09 -44.76 -62.62
N ALA A 4 -31.36 -43.45 -62.52
CA ALA A 4 -31.15 -42.70 -61.28
C ALA A 4 -32.34 -41.79 -60.94
N VAL A 5 -32.75 -41.79 -59.66
CA VAL A 5 -33.69 -40.81 -59.10
C VAL A 5 -32.92 -39.90 -58.15
N ILE A 6 -32.97 -38.60 -58.36
CA ILE A 6 -32.19 -37.62 -57.59
C ILE A 6 -33.10 -36.51 -57.10
N VAL A 7 -33.15 -36.33 -55.79
CA VAL A 7 -33.96 -35.31 -55.12
C VAL A 7 -33.12 -34.61 -54.06
N GLY A 8 -33.11 -33.28 -54.11
CA GLY A 8 -32.50 -32.41 -53.10
C GLY A 8 -33.49 -31.30 -52.77
N ILE A 9 -33.86 -31.16 -51.49
CA ILE A 9 -34.85 -30.16 -51.03
C ILE A 9 -34.23 -29.36 -49.89
N GLY A 10 -33.91 -28.10 -50.17
CA GLY A 10 -33.37 -27.15 -49.21
C GLY A 10 -34.44 -26.21 -48.64
N ALA A 11 -35.29 -25.67 -49.51
CA ALA A 11 -36.38 -24.78 -49.13
C ALA A 11 -37.75 -25.48 -49.19
N TYR A 12 -38.44 -25.54 -48.05
CA TYR A 12 -39.75 -26.16 -47.92
C TYR A 12 -40.86 -25.10 -47.92
N ARG A 13 -41.93 -25.33 -48.70
CA ARG A 13 -43.13 -24.48 -48.70
C ARG A 13 -43.98 -24.77 -47.47
N ALA A 14 -43.54 -24.29 -46.32
CA ALA A 14 -44.25 -24.43 -45.06
C ALA A 14 -45.40 -23.39 -44.98
N GLY A 15 -46.58 -23.79 -44.48
CA GLY A 15 -47.68 -22.85 -44.21
C GLY A 15 -47.33 -21.91 -43.04
N ALA A 16 -48.04 -20.79 -42.93
CA ALA A 16 -47.86 -19.84 -41.82
C ALA A 16 -47.93 -20.58 -40.46
N GLY A 17 -46.83 -20.57 -39.70
CA GLY A 17 -46.74 -21.21 -38.37
C GLY A 17 -45.92 -22.52 -38.30
N THR A 18 -45.40 -23.04 -39.42
CA THR A 18 -44.49 -24.19 -39.42
C THR A 18 -43.06 -23.77 -39.77
N THR A 19 -42.12 -23.90 -38.84
CA THR A 19 -40.70 -23.52 -39.02
C THR A 19 -39.81 -24.75 -39.13
N LEU A 20 -39.61 -25.27 -40.35
CA LEU A 20 -38.45 -26.10 -40.65
C LEU A 20 -37.30 -25.20 -41.09
N PRO A 21 -36.10 -25.35 -40.49
CA PRO A 21 -34.94 -24.57 -40.93
C PRO A 21 -34.62 -24.94 -42.39
N PRO A 22 -34.38 -23.96 -43.26
CA PRO A 22 -33.94 -24.25 -44.62
C PRO A 22 -32.58 -24.97 -44.58
N LEU A 23 -32.39 -25.95 -45.47
CA LEU A 23 -31.10 -26.59 -45.68
C LEU A 23 -30.40 -25.88 -46.83
N LYS A 24 -29.21 -25.36 -46.59
CA LYS A 24 -28.48 -24.54 -47.56
C LYS A 24 -27.92 -25.35 -48.72
N TYR A 25 -27.57 -26.62 -48.49
CA TYR A 25 -26.77 -27.39 -49.45
C TYR A 25 -27.46 -28.60 -50.09
N ALA A 26 -28.62 -29.06 -49.59
CA ALA A 26 -29.31 -30.24 -50.14
C ALA A 26 -29.60 -30.18 -51.66
N PRO A 27 -29.99 -29.03 -52.26
CA PRO A 27 -30.14 -28.93 -53.72
C PRO A 27 -28.80 -29.03 -54.46
N ALA A 28 -27.75 -28.40 -53.93
CA ALA A 28 -26.41 -28.43 -54.51
C ALA A 28 -25.79 -29.84 -54.44
N ASP A 29 -26.05 -30.57 -53.35
CA ASP A 29 -25.68 -31.97 -53.18
C ASP A 29 -26.30 -32.85 -54.27
N ALA A 30 -27.59 -32.67 -54.55
CA ALA A 30 -28.28 -33.36 -55.63
C ALA A 30 -27.69 -33.03 -57.01
N ASP A 31 -27.35 -31.77 -57.27
CA ASP A 31 -26.75 -31.33 -58.53
C ASP A 31 -25.33 -31.91 -58.73
N GLU A 32 -24.54 -32.02 -57.66
CA GLU A 32 -23.23 -32.66 -57.69
C GLU A 32 -23.31 -34.17 -57.93
N VAL A 33 -24.28 -34.85 -57.34
CA VAL A 33 -24.53 -36.29 -57.57
C VAL A 33 -24.95 -36.53 -59.02
N GLU A 34 -25.83 -35.70 -59.57
CA GLU A 34 -26.20 -35.75 -61.00
C GLU A 34 -24.99 -35.55 -61.90
N ARG A 35 -24.14 -34.55 -61.58
CA ARG A 35 -22.90 -34.30 -62.33
C ARG A 35 -21.94 -35.48 -62.27
N TYR A 36 -21.79 -36.10 -61.10
CA TYR A 36 -20.97 -37.29 -60.93
C TYR A 36 -21.47 -38.44 -61.83
N LEU A 37 -22.76 -38.76 -61.78
CA LEU A 37 -23.34 -39.85 -62.59
C LEU A 37 -23.20 -39.57 -64.09
N THR A 38 -23.52 -38.37 -64.54
CA THR A 38 -23.41 -37.99 -65.97
C THR A 38 -21.95 -38.00 -66.46
N THR A 39 -20.99 -37.70 -65.59
CA THR A 39 -19.55 -37.81 -65.91
C THR A 39 -19.13 -39.27 -66.07
N CYS A 40 -19.63 -40.17 -65.22
CA CYS A 40 -19.27 -41.59 -65.24
C CYS A 40 -19.93 -42.38 -66.38
N TRP A 41 -21.10 -41.94 -66.86
CA TRP A 41 -21.83 -42.57 -67.97
C TRP A 41 -22.21 -41.52 -69.05
N PRO A 42 -21.23 -41.05 -69.85
CA PRO A 42 -21.42 -39.89 -70.74
C PRO A 42 -22.17 -40.21 -72.04
N ARG A 43 -22.36 -41.49 -72.42
CA ARG A 43 -22.98 -41.85 -73.69
C ARG A 43 -24.51 -41.78 -73.61
N PRO A 44 -25.19 -41.17 -74.60
CA PRO A 44 -26.64 -41.19 -74.69
C PRO A 44 -27.17 -42.64 -74.71
N GLY A 45 -27.97 -43.00 -73.71
CA GLY A 45 -28.53 -44.36 -73.53
C GLY A 45 -27.87 -45.21 -72.43
N ASP A 46 -26.70 -44.83 -71.92
CA ASP A 46 -26.06 -45.55 -70.81
C ASP A 46 -26.71 -45.19 -69.46
N LEU A 47 -27.20 -43.95 -69.32
CA LEU A 47 -27.79 -43.40 -68.10
C LEU A 47 -29.11 -42.69 -68.38
N ARG A 48 -30.13 -42.96 -67.57
CA ARG A 48 -31.35 -42.15 -67.44
C ARG A 48 -31.38 -41.51 -66.05
N VAL A 49 -31.33 -40.19 -65.98
CA VAL A 49 -31.55 -39.44 -64.73
C VAL A 49 -32.97 -38.89 -64.70
N ALA A 50 -33.70 -39.20 -63.64
CA ALA A 50 -34.96 -38.60 -63.26
C ALA A 50 -34.71 -37.63 -62.08
N ARG A 51 -34.27 -36.41 -62.42
CA ARG A 51 -34.01 -35.33 -61.47
C ARG A 51 -35.33 -34.63 -61.13
N VAL A 52 -35.70 -34.60 -59.86
CA VAL A 52 -36.91 -33.88 -59.39
C VAL A 52 -36.50 -32.52 -58.82
N PRO A 53 -36.87 -31.37 -59.43
CA PRO A 53 -36.49 -30.06 -58.94
C PRO A 53 -37.07 -29.77 -57.55
N GLU A 54 -36.33 -29.09 -56.68
CA GLU A 54 -36.76 -28.76 -55.30
C GLU A 54 -38.19 -28.18 -55.26
N ALA A 55 -38.47 -27.19 -56.10
CA ALA A 55 -39.73 -26.46 -56.11
C ALA A 55 -40.95 -27.32 -56.51
N GLY A 56 -40.71 -28.47 -57.13
CA GLY A 56 -41.74 -29.42 -57.58
C GLY A 56 -41.63 -30.80 -56.94
N ALA A 57 -40.78 -30.97 -55.91
CA ALA A 57 -40.49 -32.26 -55.31
C ALA A 57 -41.61 -32.73 -54.37
N THR A 58 -42.80 -32.97 -54.92
CA THR A 58 -43.96 -33.55 -54.22
C THR A 58 -43.89 -35.08 -54.24
N ALA A 59 -44.66 -35.75 -53.37
CA ALA A 59 -44.75 -37.21 -53.36
C ALA A 59 -45.12 -37.80 -54.74
N ASP A 60 -46.03 -37.14 -55.47
CA ASP A 60 -46.46 -37.58 -56.80
C ASP A 60 -45.37 -37.37 -57.87
N ALA A 61 -44.60 -36.28 -57.79
CA ALA A 61 -43.48 -36.05 -58.69
C ALA A 61 -42.36 -37.08 -58.50
N ILE A 62 -42.09 -37.47 -57.25
CA ILE A 62 -41.13 -38.55 -56.94
C ILE A 62 -41.66 -39.89 -57.45
N ARG A 63 -42.95 -40.22 -57.26
CA ARG A 63 -43.57 -41.43 -57.84
C ARG A 63 -43.43 -41.45 -59.36
N GLN A 64 -43.76 -40.35 -60.04
CA GLN A 64 -43.61 -40.23 -61.50
C GLN A 64 -42.16 -40.42 -61.96
N ALA A 65 -41.17 -39.96 -61.18
CA ALA A 65 -39.77 -40.20 -61.46
C ALA A 65 -39.45 -41.70 -61.44
N PHE A 66 -39.91 -42.44 -60.43
CA PHE A 66 -39.77 -43.90 -60.37
C PHE A 66 -40.53 -44.61 -61.50
N ASP A 67 -41.77 -44.22 -61.79
CA ASP A 67 -42.58 -44.78 -62.88
C ASP A 67 -41.87 -44.61 -64.24
N SER A 68 -41.23 -43.45 -64.45
CA SER A 68 -40.47 -43.17 -65.67
C SER A 68 -39.26 -44.09 -65.85
N LEU A 69 -38.64 -44.53 -64.75
CA LEU A 69 -37.56 -45.52 -64.77
C LEU A 69 -38.10 -46.94 -64.93
N ALA A 70 -39.22 -47.26 -64.28
CA ALA A 70 -39.88 -48.56 -64.40
C ALA A 70 -40.31 -48.86 -65.85
N ALA A 71 -40.73 -47.83 -66.59
CA ALA A 71 -41.11 -47.92 -68.00
C ALA A 71 -39.94 -48.32 -68.95
N LEU A 72 -38.68 -48.18 -68.52
CA LEU A 72 -37.50 -48.56 -69.31
C LEU A 72 -37.22 -50.07 -69.30
N GLY A 73 -37.95 -50.84 -68.49
CA GLY A 73 -37.72 -52.27 -68.33
C GLY A 73 -36.63 -52.59 -67.32
N ARG A 74 -35.83 -53.64 -67.57
CA ARG A 74 -34.82 -54.13 -66.61
C ARG A 74 -33.54 -53.28 -66.69
N LEU A 75 -33.19 -52.63 -65.59
CA LEU A 75 -31.97 -51.83 -65.43
C LEU A 75 -30.81 -52.66 -64.87
N GLU A 76 -29.57 -52.26 -65.17
CA GLU A 76 -28.36 -52.84 -64.55
C GLU A 76 -28.15 -52.29 -63.13
N LEU A 77 -28.44 -51.01 -62.94
CA LEU A 77 -28.36 -50.31 -61.66
C LEU A 77 -29.50 -49.30 -61.53
N CYS A 78 -30.19 -49.32 -60.40
CA CYS A 78 -31.08 -48.26 -59.93
C CYS A 78 -30.38 -47.49 -58.80
N PHE A 79 -30.05 -46.22 -59.04
CA PHE A 79 -29.37 -45.35 -58.08
C PHE A 79 -30.33 -44.28 -57.56
N VAL A 80 -30.64 -44.29 -56.26
CA VAL A 80 -31.56 -43.33 -55.65
C VAL A 80 -30.77 -42.46 -54.68
N PHE A 81 -30.83 -41.14 -54.85
CA PHE A 81 -30.25 -40.16 -53.95
C PHE A 81 -31.31 -39.18 -53.47
N LEU A 82 -31.52 -39.11 -52.16
CA LEU A 82 -32.46 -38.20 -51.51
C LEU A 82 -31.72 -37.39 -50.45
N SER A 83 -31.68 -36.06 -50.59
CA SER A 83 -31.11 -35.14 -49.59
C SER A 83 -32.14 -34.11 -49.13
N GLY A 84 -32.32 -33.96 -47.82
CA GLY A 84 -33.36 -33.08 -47.25
C GLY A 84 -33.67 -33.38 -45.78
N HIS A 85 -34.84 -32.94 -45.30
CA HIS A 85 -35.33 -33.27 -43.97
C HIS A 85 -35.92 -34.68 -43.91
N GLY A 86 -35.63 -35.39 -42.81
CA GLY A 86 -36.19 -36.69 -42.49
C GLY A 86 -36.98 -36.58 -41.19
N LEU A 87 -38.09 -37.31 -41.10
CA LEU A 87 -38.93 -37.38 -39.91
C LEU A 87 -39.09 -38.83 -39.50
N VAL A 88 -38.81 -39.12 -38.22
CA VAL A 88 -39.10 -40.40 -37.58
C VAL A 88 -39.70 -40.11 -36.21
N ASP A 89 -40.96 -40.52 -36.01
CA ASP A 89 -41.68 -40.49 -34.74
C ASP A 89 -42.32 -41.87 -34.45
N GLU A 90 -43.12 -42.00 -33.39
CA GLU A 90 -43.75 -43.29 -33.02
C GLU A 90 -44.69 -43.86 -34.09
N SER A 91 -45.26 -42.99 -34.93
CA SER A 91 -46.31 -43.29 -35.92
C SER A 91 -45.89 -43.06 -37.39
N ASN A 92 -44.92 -42.18 -37.64
CA ASN A 92 -44.51 -41.75 -38.98
C ASN A 92 -43.00 -41.94 -39.17
N ALA A 93 -42.61 -42.46 -40.32
CA ALA A 93 -41.21 -42.47 -40.77
C ALA A 93 -41.17 -42.15 -42.26
N GLY A 94 -40.42 -41.14 -42.67
CA GLY A 94 -40.34 -40.76 -44.08
C GLY A 94 -39.45 -39.58 -44.41
N PHE A 95 -39.31 -39.33 -45.71
CA PHE A 95 -38.56 -38.21 -46.27
C PHE A 95 -39.50 -37.02 -46.50
N MET A 96 -39.15 -35.83 -46.03
CA MET A 96 -40.01 -34.66 -46.19
C MET A 96 -39.98 -34.15 -47.62
N VAL A 97 -41.16 -33.85 -48.17
CA VAL A 97 -41.37 -33.41 -49.57
C VAL A 97 -42.16 -32.11 -49.65
N GLN A 98 -42.21 -31.50 -50.82
CA GLN A 98 -43.09 -30.36 -51.05
C GLN A 98 -44.56 -30.77 -50.91
N PRO A 99 -45.39 -29.96 -50.25
CA PRO A 99 -46.82 -30.23 -50.17
C PRO A 99 -47.53 -29.94 -51.50
N ASN A 100 -48.60 -30.70 -51.77
CA ASN A 100 -49.57 -30.38 -52.83
C ASN A 100 -50.54 -29.23 -52.41
N GLY A 101 -50.36 -28.67 -51.20
CA GLY A 101 -51.21 -27.65 -50.58
C GLY A 101 -50.48 -26.91 -49.45
N GLN A 102 -51.17 -26.56 -48.36
CA GLN A 102 -50.53 -25.98 -47.18
C GLN A 102 -50.07 -27.05 -46.17
N GLY A 103 -48.96 -26.78 -45.48
CA GLY A 103 -48.41 -27.64 -44.44
C GLY A 103 -47.24 -28.49 -44.92
N LEU A 104 -46.73 -29.33 -44.03
CA LEU A 104 -45.60 -30.22 -44.34
C LEU A 104 -46.12 -31.54 -44.89
N ALA A 105 -45.46 -32.05 -45.93
CA ALA A 105 -45.79 -33.33 -46.53
C ALA A 105 -44.65 -34.33 -46.32
N LEU A 106 -45.03 -35.59 -46.08
CA LEU A 106 -44.12 -36.69 -45.85
C LEU A 106 -44.27 -37.71 -46.98
N PHE A 107 -43.15 -38.11 -47.58
CA PHE A 107 -43.08 -39.30 -48.40
C PHE A 107 -42.67 -40.45 -47.49
N ASP A 108 -43.69 -41.15 -47.00
CA ASP A 108 -43.50 -42.19 -45.99
C ASP A 108 -42.64 -43.35 -46.50
N ALA A 109 -42.04 -44.09 -45.56
CA ALA A 109 -41.14 -45.18 -45.86
C ALA A 109 -41.81 -46.29 -46.69
N THR A 110 -43.12 -46.55 -46.50
CA THR A 110 -43.88 -47.56 -47.25
C THR A 110 -44.08 -47.15 -48.71
N ALA A 111 -44.35 -45.87 -48.95
CA ALA A 111 -44.48 -45.29 -50.28
C ALA A 111 -43.14 -45.29 -51.00
N LEU A 112 -42.05 -44.91 -50.32
CA LEU A 112 -40.70 -45.01 -50.87
C LEU A 112 -40.32 -46.47 -51.18
N ASP A 113 -40.63 -47.41 -50.28
CA ASP A 113 -40.41 -48.84 -50.45
C ASP A 113 -41.11 -49.39 -51.69
N SER A 114 -42.39 -49.04 -51.86
CA SER A 114 -43.21 -49.43 -53.01
C SER A 114 -42.67 -48.85 -54.32
N CYS A 115 -42.22 -47.59 -54.31
CA CYS A 115 -41.69 -46.93 -55.50
C CYS A 115 -40.36 -47.54 -55.95
N ILE A 116 -39.42 -47.77 -55.02
CA ILE A 116 -38.17 -48.45 -55.35
C ILE A 116 -38.46 -49.88 -55.81
N GLY A 117 -39.40 -50.56 -55.18
CA GLY A 117 -39.85 -51.91 -55.54
C GLY A 117 -40.45 -52.02 -56.95
N SER A 118 -41.01 -50.95 -57.49
CA SER A 118 -41.59 -50.92 -58.84
C SER A 118 -40.53 -50.97 -59.95
N VAL A 119 -39.30 -50.54 -59.67
CA VAL A 119 -38.21 -50.47 -60.66
C VAL A 119 -37.48 -51.81 -60.69
N ARG A 120 -37.54 -52.50 -61.83
CA ARG A 120 -36.81 -53.76 -62.04
C ARG A 120 -35.34 -53.49 -62.32
N ALA A 121 -34.46 -53.74 -61.36
CA ALA A 121 -33.02 -53.59 -61.53
C ALA A 121 -32.22 -54.82 -61.04
N GLU A 122 -31.08 -55.10 -61.70
CA GLU A 122 -30.12 -56.11 -61.25
C GLU A 122 -29.46 -55.68 -59.94
N ARG A 123 -29.11 -54.39 -59.80
CA ARG A 123 -28.54 -53.81 -58.57
C ARG A 123 -29.33 -52.55 -58.19
N SER A 124 -29.59 -52.35 -56.91
CA SER A 124 -30.25 -51.13 -56.40
C SER A 124 -29.45 -50.54 -55.25
N ILE A 125 -29.25 -49.22 -55.27
CA ILE A 125 -28.60 -48.48 -54.19
C ILE A 125 -29.48 -47.29 -53.82
N LEU A 126 -29.86 -47.18 -52.54
CA LEU A 126 -30.46 -45.99 -51.95
C LEU A 126 -29.43 -45.25 -51.09
N ILE A 127 -29.22 -43.97 -51.38
CA ILE A 127 -28.44 -43.06 -50.55
C ILE A 127 -29.41 -42.04 -49.97
N LEU A 128 -29.58 -42.06 -48.65
CA LEU A 128 -30.52 -41.23 -47.92
C LEU A 128 -29.77 -40.28 -46.99
N ASP A 129 -29.71 -39.01 -47.38
CA ASP A 129 -29.03 -37.93 -46.68
C ASP A 129 -30.03 -37.02 -45.96
N CYS A 130 -30.45 -37.44 -44.77
CA CYS A 130 -31.40 -36.70 -43.93
C CYS A 130 -31.26 -37.06 -42.45
N CYS A 131 -31.87 -36.29 -41.55
CA CYS A 131 -31.93 -36.66 -40.14
C CYS A 131 -32.68 -37.99 -39.94
N PHE A 132 -32.20 -38.81 -39.00
CA PHE A 132 -32.81 -40.10 -38.65
C PHE A 132 -32.89 -41.11 -39.82
N ALA A 133 -31.98 -41.01 -40.80
CA ALA A 133 -32.03 -41.78 -42.04
C ALA A 133 -32.13 -43.31 -41.81
N GLU A 134 -31.39 -43.88 -40.85
CA GLU A 134 -31.51 -45.31 -40.49
C GLU A 134 -32.94 -45.68 -40.05
N GLY A 135 -33.62 -44.79 -39.32
CA GLY A 135 -34.98 -45.03 -38.84
C GLY A 135 -36.01 -45.13 -39.97
N ILE A 136 -35.78 -44.42 -41.08
CA ILE A 136 -36.62 -44.47 -42.29
C ILE A 136 -36.39 -45.78 -43.03
N VAL A 137 -35.14 -46.12 -43.35
CA VAL A 137 -34.80 -47.32 -44.14
C VAL A 137 -35.12 -48.63 -43.41
N ARG A 138 -35.10 -48.65 -42.08
CA ARG A 138 -35.52 -49.82 -41.28
C ARG A 138 -37.00 -50.20 -41.46
N LYS A 139 -37.83 -49.28 -41.94
CA LYS A 139 -39.25 -49.52 -42.24
C LYS A 139 -39.49 -49.98 -43.69
N MET A 140 -38.43 -50.12 -44.48
CA MET A 140 -38.49 -50.53 -45.88
C MET A 140 -38.19 -52.03 -46.02
N HIS A 141 -39.11 -52.80 -46.61
CA HIS A 141 -38.96 -54.24 -46.80
C HIS A 141 -38.15 -54.61 -48.05
N TYR A 142 -38.05 -53.70 -49.04
CA TYR A 142 -37.36 -53.92 -50.31
C TYR A 142 -35.91 -54.39 -50.12
N PHE A 143 -35.23 -53.87 -49.10
CA PHE A 143 -33.84 -54.17 -48.80
C PHE A 143 -33.64 -55.43 -47.93
N SER A 144 -34.68 -56.07 -47.41
CA SER A 144 -34.53 -57.25 -46.54
C SER A 144 -34.32 -58.57 -47.31
N ALA A 145 -34.57 -58.59 -48.62
CA ALA A 145 -34.42 -59.78 -49.46
C ALA A 145 -34.04 -59.39 -50.90
N LEU A 146 -33.30 -60.29 -51.59
CA LEU A 146 -32.81 -60.05 -52.96
C LEU A 146 -33.89 -60.09 -54.05
N GLY A 147 -34.90 -60.96 -53.89
CA GLY A 147 -35.79 -61.30 -55.00
C GLY A 147 -35.00 -61.77 -56.23
N ASP A 148 -35.30 -61.21 -57.40
CA ASP A 148 -34.58 -61.49 -58.68
C ASP A 148 -33.36 -60.58 -58.93
N SER A 149 -32.97 -59.77 -57.96
CA SER A 149 -31.83 -58.83 -58.04
C SER A 149 -30.53 -59.48 -57.53
N ALA A 150 -29.38 -59.03 -58.03
CA ALA A 150 -28.06 -59.42 -57.55
C ALA A 150 -27.60 -58.62 -56.32
N ALA A 151 -28.13 -57.41 -56.13
CA ALA A 151 -27.85 -56.58 -54.96
C ALA A 151 -28.96 -55.56 -54.67
N ARG A 152 -29.29 -55.34 -53.40
CA ARG A 152 -30.15 -54.25 -52.92
C ARG A 152 -29.52 -53.67 -51.67
N LEU A 153 -28.90 -52.50 -51.79
CA LEU A 153 -28.13 -51.85 -50.73
C LEU A 153 -28.72 -50.48 -50.40
N TYR A 154 -28.54 -50.04 -49.16
CA TYR A 154 -28.77 -48.64 -48.77
C TYR A 154 -27.59 -48.08 -47.96
N ILE A 155 -27.42 -46.76 -48.01
CA ILE A 155 -26.56 -45.97 -47.16
C ILE A 155 -27.38 -44.81 -46.58
N ALA A 156 -27.53 -44.81 -45.27
CA ALA A 156 -28.16 -43.75 -44.49
C ALA A 156 -27.07 -42.83 -43.90
N SER A 157 -27.27 -41.52 -43.97
CA SER A 157 -26.29 -40.51 -43.49
C SER A 157 -26.12 -40.44 -41.97
N SER A 158 -27.07 -40.97 -41.20
CA SER A 158 -27.06 -40.98 -39.73
C SER A 158 -27.84 -42.18 -39.14
N ARG A 159 -27.56 -42.49 -37.86
CA ARG A 159 -28.32 -43.46 -37.05
C ARG A 159 -29.75 -43.01 -36.77
N GLU A 160 -30.57 -43.94 -36.29
CA GLU A 160 -32.02 -43.73 -36.03
C GLU A 160 -32.36 -42.61 -35.05
N ARG A 161 -31.40 -42.16 -34.23
CA ARG A 161 -31.55 -41.07 -33.25
C ARG A 161 -30.57 -39.91 -33.47
N GLN A 162 -29.89 -39.87 -34.60
CA GLN A 162 -28.86 -38.87 -34.89
C GLN A 162 -29.32 -37.89 -35.97
N LEU A 163 -28.95 -36.63 -35.76
CA LEU A 163 -29.08 -35.59 -36.77
C LEU A 163 -28.02 -35.77 -37.86
N THR A 164 -28.32 -35.23 -39.04
CA THR A 164 -27.39 -35.12 -40.17
C THR A 164 -27.03 -33.65 -40.33
N TRP A 165 -25.74 -33.33 -40.49
CA TRP A 165 -25.24 -31.96 -40.46
C TRP A 165 -24.83 -31.46 -41.84
N GLU A 166 -25.03 -30.16 -42.07
CA GLU A 166 -24.42 -29.42 -43.17
C GLU A 166 -23.41 -28.39 -42.63
N ASP A 167 -22.41 -28.02 -43.44
CA ASP A 167 -21.34 -27.16 -42.96
C ASP A 167 -20.85 -26.17 -44.03
N ASP A 168 -20.74 -24.91 -43.62
CA ASP A 168 -20.40 -23.80 -44.52
C ASP A 168 -18.98 -23.86 -45.06
N GLU A 169 -18.04 -24.49 -44.34
CA GLU A 169 -16.65 -24.59 -44.76
C GLU A 169 -16.48 -25.56 -45.95
N ILE A 170 -17.26 -26.65 -45.97
CA ILE A 170 -17.25 -27.65 -47.05
C ILE A 170 -18.28 -27.35 -48.15
N GLY A 171 -19.31 -26.56 -47.85
CA GLY A 171 -20.33 -26.15 -48.82
C GLY A 171 -21.28 -27.26 -49.26
N HIS A 172 -21.45 -28.29 -48.43
CA HIS A 172 -22.20 -29.52 -48.68
C HIS A 172 -22.78 -30.09 -47.38
N GLY A 173 -23.74 -31.02 -47.45
CA GLY A 173 -24.04 -31.93 -46.34
C GLY A 173 -22.78 -32.72 -45.98
N VAL A 174 -22.44 -32.85 -44.69
CA VAL A 174 -21.15 -33.48 -44.26
C VAL A 174 -21.02 -34.89 -44.81
N PHE A 175 -22.09 -35.68 -44.77
CA PHE A 175 -22.12 -37.02 -45.37
C PHE A 175 -21.90 -36.98 -46.89
N THR A 176 -22.67 -36.15 -47.59
CA THR A 176 -22.61 -36.04 -49.05
C THR A 176 -21.26 -35.49 -49.53
N ALA A 177 -20.64 -34.57 -48.79
CA ALA A 177 -19.31 -34.06 -49.06
C ALA A 177 -18.27 -35.18 -49.09
N HIS A 178 -18.23 -36.02 -48.05
CA HIS A 178 -17.29 -37.15 -47.97
C HIS A 178 -17.62 -38.25 -48.99
N LEU A 179 -18.90 -38.50 -49.27
CA LEU A 179 -19.34 -39.42 -50.32
C LEU A 179 -18.85 -38.98 -51.70
N LEU A 180 -19.14 -37.74 -52.07
CA LEU A 180 -18.76 -37.18 -53.37
C LEU A 180 -17.24 -37.06 -53.51
N ASP A 181 -16.55 -36.65 -52.44
CA ASP A 181 -15.10 -36.58 -52.41
C ASP A 181 -14.46 -37.93 -52.77
N LEU A 182 -14.94 -38.99 -52.12
CA LEU A 182 -14.44 -40.34 -52.36
C LEU A 182 -14.79 -40.86 -53.77
N LEU A 183 -16.02 -40.62 -54.25
CA LEU A 183 -16.45 -40.99 -55.61
C LEU A 183 -15.77 -40.17 -56.72
N LYS A 184 -15.26 -38.98 -56.41
CA LYS A 184 -14.55 -38.11 -57.36
C LYS A 184 -13.05 -38.38 -57.39
N THR A 185 -12.44 -38.60 -56.23
CA THR A 185 -10.99 -38.78 -56.11
C THR A 185 -10.57 -40.23 -56.21
N GLY A 186 -11.38 -41.16 -55.69
CA GLY A 186 -11.04 -42.57 -55.52
C GLY A 186 -9.91 -42.78 -54.51
N ASN A 187 -9.63 -41.79 -53.66
CA ASN A 187 -8.47 -41.78 -52.78
C ASN A 187 -8.92 -41.61 -51.34
N ALA A 188 -8.46 -42.51 -50.48
CA ALA A 188 -8.50 -42.38 -49.03
C ALA A 188 -7.29 -43.12 -48.46
N VAL A 189 -6.75 -42.69 -47.30
CA VAL A 189 -5.62 -43.36 -46.63
C VAL A 189 -5.90 -44.85 -46.43
N GLN A 190 -7.15 -45.22 -46.12
CA GLN A 190 -7.58 -46.61 -45.93
C GLN A 190 -7.52 -47.47 -47.20
N LEU A 191 -7.60 -46.87 -48.40
CA LEU A 191 -7.63 -47.61 -49.67
C LEU A 191 -6.23 -48.02 -50.15
N GLY A 192 -5.16 -47.53 -49.51
CA GLY A 192 -3.77 -47.85 -49.87
C GLY A 192 -3.32 -47.32 -51.24
N GLY A 193 -4.12 -46.47 -51.89
CA GLY A 193 -3.87 -45.92 -53.21
C GLY A 193 -5.15 -45.44 -53.89
N ARG A 194 -4.99 -44.76 -55.03
CA ARG A 194 -6.12 -44.26 -55.84
C ARG A 194 -6.79 -45.41 -56.60
N LYS A 195 -8.11 -45.53 -56.49
CA LYS A 195 -8.95 -46.49 -57.20
C LYS A 195 -9.69 -45.83 -58.36
N ASP A 196 -9.91 -46.59 -59.43
CA ASP A 196 -10.73 -46.22 -60.59
C ASP A 196 -12.21 -46.67 -60.42
N ARG A 197 -12.45 -47.63 -59.55
CA ARG A 197 -13.78 -48.06 -59.09
C ARG A 197 -13.77 -48.38 -57.60
N LEU A 198 -14.89 -48.14 -56.94
CA LEU A 198 -15.06 -48.37 -55.50
C LEU A 198 -16.18 -49.38 -55.25
N ASP A 199 -15.87 -50.44 -54.52
CA ASP A 199 -16.90 -51.32 -53.95
C ASP A 199 -17.69 -50.59 -52.86
N VAL A 200 -19.01 -50.55 -52.98
CA VAL A 200 -19.87 -49.79 -52.05
C VAL A 200 -19.80 -50.35 -50.63
N ASP A 201 -19.68 -51.67 -50.48
CA ASP A 201 -19.70 -52.35 -49.20
C ASP A 201 -18.31 -52.30 -48.51
N SER A 202 -17.28 -52.74 -49.23
CA SER A 202 -15.96 -52.99 -48.66
C SER A 202 -14.98 -51.82 -48.76
N GLU A 203 -15.23 -50.83 -49.64
CA GLU A 203 -14.31 -49.70 -49.86
C GLU A 203 -14.97 -48.36 -49.55
N LEU A 204 -16.14 -48.06 -50.12
CA LEU A 204 -16.81 -46.76 -49.97
C LEU A 204 -17.31 -46.53 -48.54
N PHE A 205 -18.11 -47.46 -48.01
CA PHE A 205 -18.78 -47.27 -46.73
C PHE A 205 -17.83 -47.20 -45.51
N PRO A 206 -16.77 -48.05 -45.39
CA PRO A 206 -15.84 -47.95 -44.27
C PRO A 206 -15.16 -46.58 -44.15
N VAL A 207 -14.82 -45.95 -45.28
CA VAL A 207 -14.24 -44.60 -45.29
C VAL A 207 -15.25 -43.57 -44.78
N LEU A 208 -16.51 -43.66 -45.19
CA LEU A 208 -17.58 -42.77 -44.70
C LEU A 208 -17.81 -42.93 -43.19
N CYS A 209 -17.79 -44.17 -42.68
CA CYS A 209 -17.90 -44.45 -41.25
C CYS A 209 -16.75 -43.90 -40.41
N GLU A 210 -15.56 -43.70 -40.97
CA GLU A 210 -14.46 -43.06 -40.23
C GLU A 210 -14.51 -41.54 -40.35
N GLN A 211 -14.65 -41.01 -41.56
CA GLN A 211 -14.45 -39.57 -41.81
C GLN A 211 -15.63 -38.72 -41.35
N VAL A 212 -16.87 -39.18 -41.53
CA VAL A 212 -18.07 -38.39 -41.15
C VAL A 212 -18.15 -38.16 -39.64
N PRO A 213 -18.00 -39.18 -38.76
CA PRO A 213 -18.01 -38.93 -37.31
C PRO A 213 -16.88 -38.03 -36.84
N LEU A 214 -15.67 -38.20 -37.39
CA LEU A 214 -14.51 -37.38 -37.03
C LEU A 214 -14.69 -35.90 -37.43
N TYR A 215 -15.31 -35.64 -38.57
CA TYR A 215 -15.61 -34.28 -39.01
C TYR A 215 -16.61 -33.60 -38.07
N VAL A 216 -17.74 -34.28 -37.81
CA VAL A 216 -18.84 -33.74 -36.99
C VAL A 216 -18.39 -33.51 -35.54
N LEU A 217 -17.64 -34.43 -34.95
CA LEU A 217 -17.10 -34.29 -33.59
C LEU A 217 -16.21 -33.04 -33.45
N ASP A 218 -15.41 -32.75 -34.47
CA ASP A 218 -14.49 -31.60 -34.46
C ASP A 218 -15.24 -30.27 -34.69
N HIS A 219 -16.18 -30.22 -35.65
CA HIS A 219 -16.75 -28.95 -36.15
C HIS A 219 -18.14 -28.61 -35.60
N LYS A 220 -18.90 -29.60 -35.09
CA LYS A 220 -20.27 -29.40 -34.60
C LYS A 220 -20.38 -29.55 -33.07
N GLY A 221 -19.45 -28.95 -32.34
CA GLY A 221 -19.53 -28.85 -30.87
C GLY A 221 -19.52 -30.19 -30.12
N GLY A 222 -18.97 -31.25 -30.71
CA GLY A 222 -18.98 -32.59 -30.13
C GLY A 222 -20.23 -33.41 -30.45
N ALA A 223 -21.06 -32.99 -31.42
CA ALA A 223 -22.20 -33.77 -31.90
C ALA A 223 -21.78 -35.09 -32.57
N HIS A 224 -22.77 -35.96 -32.79
CA HIS A 224 -22.59 -37.27 -33.40
C HIS A 224 -23.34 -37.37 -34.74
N GLN A 225 -22.70 -37.99 -35.72
CA GLN A 225 -23.31 -38.44 -36.97
C GLN A 225 -22.54 -39.66 -37.48
N GLU A 226 -23.20 -40.80 -37.50
CA GLU A 226 -22.63 -42.08 -37.95
C GLU A 226 -23.42 -42.62 -39.15
N PRO A 227 -22.80 -42.70 -40.34
CA PRO A 227 -23.41 -43.35 -41.49
C PRO A 227 -23.70 -44.83 -41.22
N VAL A 228 -24.79 -45.34 -41.78
CA VAL A 228 -25.22 -46.74 -41.65
C VAL A 228 -25.46 -47.34 -43.04
N LYS A 229 -24.93 -48.53 -43.30
CA LYS A 229 -25.30 -49.32 -44.47
C LYS A 229 -26.14 -50.52 -44.09
N GLY A 230 -26.91 -51.01 -45.04
CA GLY A 230 -27.55 -52.31 -44.96
C GLY A 230 -28.06 -52.79 -46.30
N GLY A 231 -28.88 -53.85 -46.26
CA GLY A 231 -29.38 -54.53 -47.45
C GLY A 231 -28.78 -55.92 -47.65
N VAL A 232 -29.05 -56.54 -48.79
CA VAL A 232 -28.59 -57.89 -49.14
C VAL A 232 -27.93 -57.87 -50.51
N SER A 233 -26.80 -58.57 -50.65
CA SER A 233 -26.09 -58.72 -51.92
C SER A 233 -25.45 -60.11 -52.08
N ILE A 234 -25.44 -60.64 -53.30
CA ILE A 234 -24.67 -61.83 -53.70
C ILE A 234 -23.48 -61.48 -54.60
N SER A 235 -23.30 -60.21 -54.97
CA SER A 235 -22.19 -59.73 -55.79
C SER A 235 -21.73 -58.32 -55.37
N ALA A 236 -20.45 -58.02 -55.54
CA ALA A 236 -19.92 -56.67 -55.31
C ALA A 236 -20.68 -55.62 -56.14
N VAL A 237 -21.07 -54.51 -55.51
CA VAL A 237 -21.63 -53.35 -56.22
C VAL A 237 -20.53 -52.31 -56.34
N SER A 238 -20.01 -52.13 -57.54
CA SER A 238 -18.85 -51.26 -57.79
C SER A 238 -19.27 -50.00 -58.55
N LEU A 239 -18.98 -48.82 -57.98
CA LEU A 239 -19.21 -47.51 -58.57
C LEU A 239 -17.93 -46.95 -59.21
N PRO A 240 -17.98 -46.37 -60.42
CA PRO A 240 -16.81 -45.76 -61.08
C PRO A 240 -16.36 -44.46 -60.41
N VAL A 241 -15.07 -44.16 -60.44
CA VAL A 241 -14.50 -42.89 -59.96
C VAL A 241 -14.37 -41.91 -61.11
N SER A 242 -14.92 -40.70 -60.97
CA SER A 242 -14.99 -39.69 -62.05
C SER A 242 -13.69 -38.91 -62.30
N SER A 243 -12.72 -38.95 -61.38
CA SER A 243 -11.42 -38.27 -61.44
C SER A 243 -11.44 -36.73 -61.43
N LEU A 244 -12.37 -36.11 -60.70
CA LEU A 244 -12.46 -34.64 -60.53
C LEU A 244 -11.53 -34.13 -59.39
N ALA A 245 -10.91 -32.95 -59.58
CA ALA A 245 -9.70 -32.51 -58.88
C ALA A 245 -9.88 -31.81 -57.50
N ARG A 246 -10.98 -32.01 -56.76
CA ARG A 246 -11.12 -31.51 -55.38
C ARG A 246 -11.14 -32.67 -54.39
N GLY A 247 -10.17 -32.66 -53.47
CA GLY A 247 -10.04 -33.59 -52.35
C GLY A 247 -10.34 -32.89 -51.02
N LEU A 248 -11.15 -33.50 -50.15
CA LEU A 248 -11.26 -33.12 -48.75
C LEU A 248 -10.03 -33.59 -47.99
N ARG A 249 -9.57 -32.81 -47.02
CA ARG A 249 -8.41 -33.17 -46.20
C ARG A 249 -8.84 -34.21 -45.16
N GLU A 250 -8.34 -35.44 -45.28
CA GLU A 250 -8.60 -36.52 -44.33
C GLU A 250 -8.18 -36.17 -42.91
N ARG A 251 -8.95 -36.67 -41.93
CA ARG A 251 -8.71 -36.44 -40.50
C ARG A 251 -8.39 -37.75 -39.79
N THR A 252 -7.51 -37.66 -38.80
CA THR A 252 -7.13 -38.79 -37.94
C THR A 252 -7.67 -38.59 -36.52
N PRO A 253 -8.08 -39.66 -35.82
CA PRO A 253 -8.56 -39.58 -34.44
C PRO A 253 -7.59 -38.90 -33.48
N LEU A 254 -6.28 -39.16 -33.64
CA LEU A 254 -5.20 -38.57 -32.83
C LEU A 254 -5.13 -37.05 -33.00
N GLY A 255 -5.28 -36.54 -34.24
CA GLY A 255 -5.22 -35.12 -34.54
C GLY A 255 -6.36 -34.33 -33.88
N THR A 256 -7.58 -34.87 -33.92
CA THR A 256 -8.76 -34.27 -33.28
C THR A 256 -8.60 -34.26 -31.75
N ALA A 257 -8.12 -35.35 -31.15
CA ALA A 257 -7.88 -35.43 -29.71
C ALA A 257 -6.84 -34.41 -29.22
N LEU A 258 -5.71 -34.27 -29.92
CA LEU A 258 -4.66 -33.31 -29.57
C LEU A 258 -5.15 -31.86 -29.63
N ARG A 259 -5.97 -31.51 -30.62
CA ARG A 259 -6.53 -30.16 -30.75
C ARG A 259 -7.48 -29.83 -29.60
N ARG A 260 -8.32 -30.77 -29.17
CA ARG A 260 -9.21 -30.60 -28.01
C ARG A 260 -8.44 -30.49 -26.70
N LEU A 261 -7.39 -31.30 -26.52
CA LEU A 261 -6.51 -31.20 -25.35
C LEU A 261 -5.87 -29.80 -25.26
N ARG A 262 -5.41 -29.26 -26.40
CA ARG A 262 -4.85 -27.89 -26.45
C ARG A 262 -5.88 -26.83 -26.06
N GLN A 263 -7.12 -26.94 -26.54
CA GLN A 263 -8.21 -26.01 -26.18
C GLN A 263 -8.50 -26.03 -24.67
N LEU A 264 -8.59 -27.22 -24.07
CA LEU A 264 -8.80 -27.38 -22.63
C LEU A 264 -7.62 -26.81 -21.82
N ALA A 265 -6.38 -27.12 -22.24
CA ALA A 265 -5.18 -26.61 -21.60
C ALA A 265 -5.11 -25.07 -21.64
N THR A 266 -5.45 -24.45 -22.79
CA THR A 266 -5.51 -22.98 -22.89
C THR A 266 -6.61 -22.38 -22.01
N GLY A 267 -7.79 -23.01 -21.93
CA GLY A 267 -8.87 -22.53 -21.06
C GLY A 267 -8.47 -22.57 -19.58
N LEU A 268 -7.83 -23.66 -19.15
CA LEU A 268 -7.34 -23.82 -17.78
C LEU A 268 -6.25 -22.78 -17.45
N ALA A 269 -5.34 -22.52 -18.39
CA ALA A 269 -4.29 -21.52 -18.22
C ALA A 269 -4.87 -20.11 -18.06
N VAL A 270 -5.84 -19.72 -18.88
CA VAL A 270 -6.52 -18.41 -18.79
C VAL A 270 -7.25 -18.27 -17.45
N ALA A 271 -7.99 -19.30 -17.03
CA ALA A 271 -8.67 -19.31 -15.73
C ALA A 271 -7.68 -19.19 -14.56
N GLY A 272 -6.53 -19.90 -14.63
CA GLY A 272 -5.47 -19.81 -13.65
C GLY A 272 -4.88 -18.40 -13.53
N VAL A 273 -4.58 -17.75 -14.66
CA VAL A 273 -4.10 -16.36 -14.67
C VAL A 273 -5.15 -15.41 -14.08
N ALA A 274 -6.42 -15.57 -14.44
CA ALA A 274 -7.50 -14.76 -13.88
C ALA A 274 -7.61 -14.90 -12.35
N MET A 275 -7.52 -16.12 -11.82
CA MET A 275 -7.53 -16.34 -10.37
C MET A 275 -6.31 -15.71 -9.67
N ILE A 276 -5.12 -15.78 -10.28
CA ILE A 276 -3.91 -15.14 -9.73
C ILE A 276 -4.09 -13.62 -9.68
N LEU A 277 -4.65 -13.00 -10.72
CA LEU A 277 -4.94 -11.57 -10.75
C LEU A 277 -5.99 -11.16 -9.71
N VAL A 278 -7.03 -11.98 -9.51
CA VAL A 278 -8.04 -11.76 -8.46
C VAL A 278 -7.40 -11.86 -7.07
N ALA A 279 -6.56 -12.87 -6.84
CA ALA A 279 -5.84 -13.01 -5.57
C ALA A 279 -4.89 -11.83 -5.32
N TYR A 280 -4.12 -11.40 -6.33
CA TYR A 280 -3.23 -10.24 -6.25
C TYR A 280 -3.97 -8.94 -5.91
N THR A 281 -5.16 -8.74 -6.47
CA THR A 281 -5.94 -7.50 -6.27
C THR A 281 -6.69 -7.49 -4.93
N LEU A 282 -7.31 -8.61 -4.54
CA LEU A 282 -8.21 -8.68 -3.40
C LEU A 282 -7.57 -9.14 -2.11
N LEU A 283 -6.51 -9.94 -2.16
CA LEU A 283 -5.87 -10.46 -0.94
C LEU A 283 -4.67 -9.61 -0.57
N TYR A 284 -4.35 -9.62 0.72
CA TYR A 284 -3.10 -9.08 1.24
C TYR A 284 -2.47 -10.03 2.25
N TYR A 285 -1.17 -9.85 2.46
CA TYR A 285 -0.47 -10.36 3.61
C TYR A 285 0.46 -9.30 4.20
N VAL A 286 0.82 -9.41 5.47
CA VAL A 286 1.71 -8.47 6.17
C VAL A 286 3.03 -9.15 6.46
N GLU A 287 4.16 -8.46 6.29
CA GLU A 287 5.47 -8.97 6.71
C GLU A 287 6.37 -7.85 7.26
N PRO A 288 7.41 -8.19 8.04
CA PRO A 288 8.40 -7.23 8.52
C PRO A 288 9.24 -6.72 7.34
N GLY A 289 9.27 -5.40 7.12
CA GLY A 289 10.04 -4.74 6.09
C GLY A 289 11.51 -4.54 6.45
N GLN A 290 12.33 -4.21 5.44
CA GLN A 290 13.75 -3.88 5.63
C GLN A 290 13.96 -2.52 6.32
N SER A 291 12.95 -1.64 6.28
CA SER A 291 12.92 -0.31 6.88
C SER A 291 12.73 -0.31 8.41
N GLY A 292 12.54 -1.48 9.03
CA GLY A 292 12.15 -1.55 10.45
C GLY A 292 10.64 -1.43 10.68
N THR A 293 9.84 -1.30 9.63
CA THR A 293 8.37 -1.16 9.70
C THR A 293 7.64 -2.35 9.08
N PHE A 294 6.38 -2.58 9.47
CA PHE A 294 5.54 -3.57 8.80
C PHE A 294 5.08 -3.10 7.42
N ILE A 295 5.10 -4.01 6.45
CA ILE A 295 4.64 -3.75 5.07
C ILE A 295 3.45 -4.65 4.77
N VAL A 296 2.41 -4.08 4.17
CA VAL A 296 1.28 -4.81 3.59
C VAL A 296 1.56 -5.07 2.11
N LEU A 297 1.48 -6.33 1.69
CA LEU A 297 1.78 -6.78 0.34
C LEU A 297 0.56 -7.39 -0.35
N HIS A 298 0.59 -7.39 -1.68
CA HIS A 298 -0.44 -7.99 -2.53
C HIS A 298 -0.44 -9.53 -2.46
N GLY A 299 -1.64 -10.13 -2.44
CA GLY A 299 -1.83 -11.57 -2.55
C GLY A 299 -1.66 -12.32 -1.23
N THR A 300 -1.10 -13.52 -1.31
CA THR A 300 -0.78 -14.38 -0.16
C THR A 300 0.68 -14.79 -0.22
N ARG A 301 1.29 -15.05 0.95
CA ARG A 301 2.72 -15.41 1.05
C ARG A 301 3.12 -16.58 0.13
N TRP A 302 2.27 -17.59 -0.03
CA TRP A 302 2.56 -18.75 -0.88
C TRP A 302 2.55 -18.43 -2.39
N LEU A 303 1.87 -17.36 -2.81
CA LEU A 303 1.87 -16.88 -4.21
C LEU A 303 3.07 -16.00 -4.53
N GLN A 304 3.84 -15.56 -3.52
CA GLN A 304 4.98 -14.66 -3.71
C GLN A 304 5.94 -15.11 -4.82
N PRO A 305 6.37 -16.40 -4.94
CA PRO A 305 7.30 -16.81 -6.00
C PRO A 305 6.78 -16.53 -7.42
N VAL A 306 5.46 -16.60 -7.62
CA VAL A 306 4.80 -16.34 -8.90
C VAL A 306 4.60 -14.83 -9.12
N LEU A 307 4.34 -14.08 -8.06
CA LEU A 307 4.05 -12.65 -8.09
C LEU A 307 5.30 -11.74 -8.06
N LYS A 308 6.50 -12.28 -7.88
CA LYS A 308 7.78 -11.53 -7.82
C LYS A 308 8.05 -10.57 -8.98
N LEU A 309 7.40 -10.76 -10.14
CA LEU A 309 7.53 -9.89 -11.30
C LEU A 309 6.60 -8.66 -11.26
N LEU A 310 5.74 -8.56 -10.24
CA LEU A 310 4.79 -7.48 -10.03
C LEU A 310 5.17 -6.62 -8.81
N PRO A 311 4.70 -5.36 -8.71
CA PRO A 311 4.90 -4.51 -7.54
C PRO A 311 4.14 -5.07 -6.32
N LEU A 312 4.83 -5.81 -5.45
CA LEU A 312 4.18 -6.46 -4.30
C LEU A 312 3.78 -5.49 -3.19
N ASN A 313 4.55 -4.44 -2.97
CA ASN A 313 4.34 -3.51 -1.85
C ASN A 313 3.06 -2.70 -2.09
N ARG A 314 2.10 -2.86 -1.17
CA ARG A 314 0.84 -2.14 -1.22
C ARG A 314 0.91 -0.90 -0.35
N VAL A 315 1.29 -1.08 0.91
CA VAL A 315 1.38 -0.03 1.93
C VAL A 315 2.58 -0.30 2.84
N ASP A 316 3.34 0.73 3.15
CA ASP A 316 4.24 0.75 4.31
C ASP A 316 3.47 1.34 5.48
N THR A 317 3.29 0.57 6.55
CA THR A 317 2.38 0.94 7.64
C THR A 317 2.94 2.05 8.52
N GLY A 318 4.28 2.18 8.59
CA GLY A 318 4.95 3.02 9.58
C GLY A 318 4.90 2.50 11.02
N ILE A 319 4.36 1.29 11.24
CA ILE A 319 4.34 0.63 12.55
C ILE A 319 5.67 -0.11 12.74
N ASP A 320 6.37 0.18 13.84
CA ASP A 320 7.69 -0.38 14.14
C ASP A 320 7.62 -1.87 14.49
N ILE A 321 8.53 -2.66 13.91
CA ILE A 321 8.69 -4.09 14.18
C ILE A 321 9.17 -4.33 15.63
N ALA A 322 9.86 -3.37 16.25
CA ALA A 322 10.30 -3.44 17.63
C ALA A 322 9.14 -3.50 18.65
N GLU A 323 7.92 -3.16 18.22
CA GLU A 323 6.72 -3.09 19.08
C GLU A 323 5.86 -4.36 19.02
N ILE A 324 6.40 -5.44 18.45
CA ILE A 324 5.79 -6.77 18.47
C ILE A 324 5.64 -7.27 19.91
N SER A 325 4.53 -7.95 20.19
CA SER A 325 4.28 -8.56 21.49
C SER A 325 5.35 -9.60 21.89
N ALA A 326 5.75 -9.61 23.15
CA ALA A 326 6.54 -10.66 23.79
C ALA A 326 5.77 -11.99 23.86
N ASN A 327 4.44 -11.96 23.74
CA ASN A 327 3.63 -13.17 23.63
C ASN A 327 3.80 -13.80 22.24
N ALA A 328 4.54 -14.91 22.19
CA ALA A 328 4.81 -15.65 20.96
C ALA A 328 3.55 -16.04 20.17
N ALA A 329 2.43 -16.33 20.84
CA ALA A 329 1.18 -16.69 20.15
C ALA A 329 0.57 -15.51 19.39
N ALA A 330 0.68 -14.29 19.94
CA ALA A 330 0.21 -13.05 19.32
C ALA A 330 1.19 -12.57 18.23
N ALA A 331 2.50 -12.70 18.48
CA ALA A 331 3.55 -12.24 17.57
C ALA A 331 3.76 -13.13 16.34
N ALA A 332 3.58 -14.45 16.48
CA ALA A 332 3.94 -15.41 15.45
C ALA A 332 3.31 -15.11 14.07
N PRO A 333 2.02 -14.78 13.93
CA PRO A 333 1.41 -14.46 12.64
C PRO A 333 2.08 -13.31 11.88
N LEU A 334 2.50 -12.25 12.60
CA LEU A 334 3.19 -11.09 12.00
C LEU A 334 4.63 -11.41 11.64
N GLN A 335 5.37 -12.07 12.54
CA GLN A 335 6.77 -12.44 12.30
C GLN A 335 6.92 -13.42 11.13
N SER A 336 5.98 -14.36 11.02
CA SER A 336 5.97 -15.39 9.98
C SER A 336 5.27 -14.96 8.70
N GLY A 337 4.76 -13.72 8.64
CA GLY A 337 4.05 -13.13 7.52
C GLY A 337 2.83 -13.92 7.02
N TYR A 338 2.15 -14.60 7.93
CA TYR A 338 0.89 -15.33 7.67
C TYR A 338 -0.35 -14.52 8.05
N THR A 339 -0.19 -13.31 8.57
CA THR A 339 -1.29 -12.36 8.71
C THR A 339 -1.80 -12.01 7.31
N THR A 340 -2.97 -12.54 6.96
CA THR A 340 -3.62 -12.34 5.65
C THR A 340 -5.05 -11.86 5.81
N GLY A 341 -5.58 -11.25 4.76
CA GLY A 341 -6.98 -10.85 4.74
C GLY A 341 -7.45 -10.38 3.37
N ILE A 342 -8.64 -9.80 3.35
CA ILE A 342 -9.26 -9.24 2.15
C ILE A 342 -9.07 -7.73 2.18
N TRP A 343 -8.44 -7.17 1.16
CA TRP A 343 -8.11 -5.74 1.07
C TRP A 343 -9.34 -4.83 1.14
N THR A 344 -10.46 -5.26 0.56
CA THR A 344 -11.70 -4.48 0.57
C THR A 344 -12.45 -4.54 1.89
N HIS A 345 -11.99 -5.32 2.87
CA HIS A 345 -12.61 -5.40 4.18
C HIS A 345 -12.38 -4.10 4.97
N VAL A 346 -13.46 -3.55 5.52
CA VAL A 346 -13.47 -2.31 6.31
C VAL A 346 -14.07 -2.64 7.66
N ALA A 347 -13.41 -2.21 8.74
CA ALA A 347 -13.86 -2.36 10.11
C ALA A 347 -15.11 -1.51 10.39
N SER A 348 -15.77 -1.72 11.53
CA SER A 348 -16.96 -0.94 11.94
C SER A 348 -16.70 0.56 12.02
N GLU A 349 -15.45 0.94 12.30
CA GLU A 349 -14.95 2.30 12.49
C GLU A 349 -14.51 2.95 11.16
N GLY A 350 -14.71 2.27 10.03
CA GLY A 350 -14.54 2.83 8.69
C GLY A 350 -13.13 2.77 8.10
N TYR A 351 -12.17 2.11 8.76
CA TYR A 351 -10.80 1.90 8.24
C TYR A 351 -10.57 0.47 7.71
N ARG A 352 -9.51 0.25 6.91
CA ARG A 352 -9.17 -1.08 6.39
C ARG A 352 -8.87 -2.08 7.49
N GLY A 353 -9.47 -3.27 7.42
CA GLY A 353 -9.33 -4.31 8.45
C GLY A 353 -7.92 -4.91 8.58
N TRP A 354 -6.93 -4.53 7.74
CA TRP A 354 -5.55 -4.95 7.94
C TRP A 354 -4.95 -4.39 9.23
N PHE A 355 -5.40 -3.22 9.69
CA PHE A 355 -4.92 -2.62 10.92
C PHE A 355 -5.20 -3.51 12.13
N ASP A 356 -6.42 -4.04 12.26
CA ASP A 356 -6.78 -4.92 13.39
C ASP A 356 -5.91 -6.18 13.42
N ALA A 357 -5.57 -6.70 12.24
CA ALA A 357 -4.72 -7.86 12.09
C ALA A 357 -3.26 -7.58 12.49
N VAL A 358 -2.79 -6.33 12.33
CA VAL A 358 -1.48 -5.88 12.82
C VAL A 358 -1.54 -5.60 14.32
N ALA A 359 -2.52 -4.83 14.78
CA ALA A 359 -2.68 -4.47 16.18
C ALA A 359 -2.78 -5.70 17.11
N ALA A 360 -3.39 -6.79 16.64
CA ALA A 360 -3.50 -8.04 17.39
C ALA A 360 -2.17 -8.73 17.72
N GLY A 361 -1.08 -8.41 16.99
CA GLY A 361 0.26 -8.96 17.24
C GLY A 361 1.26 -7.98 17.86
N LEU A 362 0.84 -6.76 18.17
CA LEU A 362 1.65 -5.75 18.87
C LEU A 362 1.56 -5.92 20.39
N GLU A 363 2.53 -5.34 21.12
CA GLU A 363 2.40 -5.14 22.57
C GLU A 363 1.11 -4.38 22.90
N PRO A 364 0.37 -4.71 23.98
CA PRO A 364 -0.89 -4.04 24.30
C PRO A 364 -0.78 -2.52 24.42
N ALA A 365 0.33 -2.03 24.97
CA ALA A 365 0.60 -0.59 25.04
C ALA A 365 0.76 0.03 23.64
N ALA A 366 1.54 -0.59 22.75
CA ALA A 366 1.71 -0.10 21.38
C ALA A 366 0.40 -0.18 20.58
N ALA A 367 -0.34 -1.28 20.70
CA ALA A 367 -1.64 -1.47 20.07
C ALA A 367 -2.63 -0.37 20.49
N ALA A 368 -2.71 -0.07 21.79
CA ALA A 368 -3.55 1.01 22.31
C ALA A 368 -3.11 2.38 21.75
N ARG A 369 -1.81 2.65 21.70
CA ARG A 369 -1.28 3.91 21.13
C ARG A 369 -1.69 4.08 19.68
N TYR A 370 -1.48 3.08 18.81
CA TYR A 370 -1.91 3.17 17.41
C TYR A 370 -3.43 3.20 17.25
N ALA A 371 -4.19 2.54 18.14
CA ALA A 371 -5.64 2.61 18.13
C ALA A 371 -6.13 4.06 18.34
N ALA A 372 -5.57 4.78 19.32
CA ALA A 372 -5.85 6.20 19.51
C ALA A 372 -5.44 7.05 18.30
N LEU A 373 -4.30 6.74 17.67
CA LEU A 373 -3.87 7.43 16.45
C LEU A 373 -4.85 7.20 15.28
N VAL A 374 -5.41 6.00 15.14
CA VAL A 374 -6.43 5.67 14.13
C VAL A 374 -7.80 6.31 14.43
N GLY A 375 -8.01 6.81 15.66
CA GLY A 375 -9.26 7.43 16.11
C GLY A 375 -10.20 6.47 16.83
N ILE A 376 -9.66 5.38 17.39
CA ILE A 376 -10.39 4.50 18.31
C ILE A 376 -10.30 5.09 19.72
N PRO A 377 -11.42 5.22 20.46
CA PRO A 377 -11.42 5.80 21.80
C PRO A 377 -10.46 5.10 22.77
N VAL A 378 -9.84 5.90 23.62
CA VAL A 378 -8.92 5.44 24.68
C VAL A 378 -9.72 4.70 25.76
N PRO A 379 -9.32 3.48 26.15
CA PRO A 379 -9.94 2.83 27.31
C PRO A 379 -9.65 3.62 28.59
N PRO A 380 -10.60 3.69 29.54
CA PRO A 380 -10.40 4.42 30.78
C PRO A 380 -9.25 3.80 31.60
N LEU A 381 -8.54 4.66 32.34
CA LEU A 381 -7.53 4.22 33.31
C LEU A 381 -8.20 3.37 34.41
N GLY A 382 -7.49 2.32 34.86
CA GLY A 382 -7.90 1.52 36.02
C GLY A 382 -7.82 2.31 37.33
N GLU A 383 -8.19 1.70 38.46
CA GLU A 383 -8.18 2.39 39.76
C GLU A 383 -6.78 2.80 40.25
N ASP A 384 -5.76 1.97 39.96
CA ASP A 384 -4.37 2.21 40.36
C ASP A 384 -3.40 1.98 39.18
N PRO A 385 -3.39 2.89 38.19
CA PRO A 385 -2.57 2.75 37.00
C PRO A 385 -1.10 3.06 37.29
N GLY A 386 -0.19 2.30 36.69
CA GLY A 386 1.24 2.61 36.76
C GLY A 386 1.59 3.93 36.05
N PRO A 387 2.72 4.59 36.39
CA PRO A 387 3.10 5.91 35.85
C PRO A 387 3.14 5.98 34.32
N ALA A 388 3.70 4.96 33.67
CA ALA A 388 3.78 4.90 32.20
C ALA A 388 2.40 4.79 31.54
N ALA A 389 1.43 4.13 32.19
CA ALA A 389 0.05 4.05 31.70
C ALA A 389 -0.66 5.41 31.82
N VAL A 390 -0.37 6.16 32.89
CA VAL A 390 -0.89 7.53 33.07
C VAL A 390 -0.32 8.47 32.00
N GLU A 391 0.99 8.44 31.76
CA GLU A 391 1.65 9.17 30.66
C GLU A 391 1.05 8.83 29.31
N GLN A 392 0.92 7.53 29.01
CA GLN A 392 0.36 7.07 27.75
C GLN A 392 -1.09 7.53 27.56
N SER A 393 -1.93 7.43 28.60
CA SER A 393 -3.33 7.88 28.53
C SER A 393 -3.42 9.38 28.29
N ALA A 394 -2.58 10.17 28.96
CA ALA A 394 -2.47 11.62 28.76
C ALA A 394 -2.08 11.96 27.32
N TRP A 395 -1.09 11.26 26.76
CA TRP A 395 -0.67 11.43 25.37
C TRP A 395 -1.78 11.04 24.39
N MET A 396 -2.47 9.92 24.63
CA MET A 396 -3.57 9.46 23.77
C MET A 396 -4.77 10.41 23.82
N ALA A 397 -5.02 11.08 24.95
CA ALA A 397 -6.08 12.09 25.07
C ALA A 397 -5.88 13.29 24.12
N LEU A 398 -4.63 13.63 23.79
CA LEU A 398 -4.31 14.67 22.80
C LEU A 398 -4.84 14.32 21.39
N ALA A 399 -4.92 13.03 21.05
CA ALA A 399 -5.36 12.60 19.72
C ALA A 399 -6.87 12.80 19.48
N ASP A 400 -7.67 12.86 20.54
CA ASP A 400 -9.14 12.85 20.44
C ASP A 400 -9.82 14.07 21.08
N SER A 401 -9.11 14.78 21.97
CA SER A 401 -9.58 16.01 22.64
C SER A 401 -10.96 15.88 23.30
N GLN A 402 -11.22 14.77 23.97
CA GLN A 402 -12.44 14.61 24.77
C GLN A 402 -12.40 15.56 25.97
N SER A 403 -13.54 16.23 26.26
CA SER A 403 -13.61 17.30 27.27
C SER A 403 -13.26 16.86 28.70
N ASP A 404 -13.46 15.57 29.01
CA ASP A 404 -13.37 15.06 30.38
C ASP A 404 -12.04 14.32 30.64
N ALA A 405 -11.33 13.94 29.57
CA ALA A 405 -10.09 13.15 29.62
C ALA A 405 -8.94 13.79 30.45
N PRO A 406 -8.74 15.12 30.45
CA PRO A 406 -7.70 15.73 31.28
C PRO A 406 -7.95 15.48 32.78
N SER A 407 -9.20 15.59 33.24
CA SER A 407 -9.53 15.41 34.65
C SER A 407 -9.29 13.97 35.13
N ASP A 408 -9.53 12.99 34.27
CA ASP A 408 -9.30 11.58 34.54
C ASP A 408 -7.83 11.22 34.62
N VAL A 409 -6.96 11.88 33.86
CA VAL A 409 -5.50 11.69 33.97
C VAL A 409 -4.96 12.41 35.20
N LEU A 410 -5.37 13.66 35.40
CA LEU A 410 -4.81 14.54 36.43
C LEU A 410 -5.04 13.98 37.84
N LYS A 411 -6.14 13.26 38.11
CA LYS A 411 -6.43 12.64 39.42
C LYS A 411 -5.42 11.56 39.83
N HIS A 412 -4.70 10.97 38.87
CA HIS A 412 -3.67 9.95 39.13
C HIS A 412 -2.27 10.54 39.29
N ILE A 413 -2.10 11.86 39.10
CA ILE A 413 -0.82 12.54 39.37
C ILE A 413 -0.61 12.65 40.89
N PRO A 414 0.54 12.24 41.43
CA PRO A 414 0.80 12.31 42.87
C PRO A 414 0.64 13.73 43.46
N GLY A 415 0.16 13.83 44.70
CA GLY A 415 0.00 15.09 45.42
C GLY A 415 -1.37 15.75 45.31
N GLN A 416 -2.40 15.01 44.90
CA GLN A 416 -3.81 15.50 44.87
C GLN A 416 -4.31 15.96 46.25
N ASP A 417 -3.81 15.34 47.32
CA ASP A 417 -4.07 15.71 48.71
C ASP A 417 -3.35 17.01 49.14
N ARG A 418 -2.41 17.50 48.31
CA ARG A 418 -1.52 18.64 48.61
C ARG A 418 -1.78 19.87 47.75
N ILE A 419 -2.87 19.89 46.97
CA ILE A 419 -3.24 20.99 46.06
C ILE A 419 -3.71 22.27 46.78
N SER A 420 -3.76 22.27 48.12
CA SER A 420 -4.22 23.43 48.90
C SER A 420 -3.50 24.73 48.49
N PRO A 421 -4.25 25.81 48.23
CA PRO A 421 -3.71 27.11 47.84
C PRO A 421 -3.10 27.88 49.01
N GLN A 422 -3.13 27.33 50.23
CA GLN A 422 -2.45 27.93 51.37
C GLN A 422 -0.98 27.50 51.37
N PRO A 423 -0.02 28.45 51.35
CA PRO A 423 1.39 28.11 51.46
C PRO A 423 1.69 27.63 52.88
N THR A 424 2.05 26.36 53.01
CA THR A 424 2.49 25.74 54.27
C THR A 424 3.98 25.40 54.18
N PRO A 425 4.76 25.56 55.26
CA PRO A 425 6.19 25.20 55.26
C PRO A 425 6.46 23.75 54.84
N PHE A 426 7.59 23.51 54.17
CA PHE A 426 8.02 22.17 53.80
C PHE A 426 8.24 21.29 55.06
N PRO A 427 7.53 20.15 55.21
CA PRO A 427 7.59 19.34 56.42
C PRO A 427 8.80 18.39 56.39
N ILE A 428 9.98 18.89 56.78
CA ILE A 428 11.28 18.16 56.82
C ILE A 428 11.25 16.85 57.67
N ASN A 429 10.20 16.60 58.44
CA ASN A 429 10.06 15.38 59.27
C ASN A 429 8.92 14.46 58.82
N SER A 430 8.26 14.76 57.70
CA SER A 430 7.22 13.91 57.11
C SER A 430 7.80 13.14 55.94
N MET A 431 7.60 11.82 55.91
CA MET A 431 8.05 10.95 54.82
C MET A 431 6.89 10.10 54.31
N ASP A 432 6.58 10.27 53.03
CA ASP A 432 5.63 9.48 52.27
C ASP A 432 6.36 8.43 51.44
N PHE A 433 6.43 7.20 51.95
CA PHE A 433 7.18 6.12 51.31
C PHE A 433 6.64 5.76 49.92
N GLN A 434 5.36 6.00 49.62
CA GLN A 434 4.81 5.77 48.28
C GLN A 434 5.46 6.68 47.25
N ILE A 435 5.74 7.93 47.64
CA ILE A 435 6.47 8.89 46.81
C ILE A 435 7.95 8.54 46.78
N LEU A 436 8.55 8.27 47.94
CA LEU A 436 9.98 8.03 48.03
C LEU A 436 10.42 6.82 47.22
N ASP A 437 9.58 5.79 47.08
CA ASP A 437 9.86 4.57 46.33
C ASP A 437 9.82 4.77 44.80
N LEU A 438 9.22 5.85 44.30
CA LEU A 438 9.18 6.17 42.88
C LEU A 438 10.59 6.30 42.28
N THR A 439 10.77 5.72 41.10
CA THR A 439 12.00 5.90 40.31
C THR A 439 12.02 7.28 39.66
N ALA A 440 13.20 7.73 39.23
CA ALA A 440 13.32 8.97 38.46
C ALA A 440 12.48 8.93 37.17
N GLU A 441 12.42 7.77 36.51
CA GLU A 441 11.60 7.56 35.31
C GLU A 441 10.10 7.69 35.62
N SER A 442 9.62 7.11 36.73
CA SER A 442 8.22 7.28 37.17
C SER A 442 7.87 8.75 37.42
N MET A 443 8.76 9.51 38.08
CA MET A 443 8.57 10.94 38.31
C MET A 443 8.51 11.72 36.99
N GLN A 444 9.36 11.37 36.02
CA GLN A 444 9.35 11.97 34.68
C GLN A 444 8.08 11.64 33.89
N SER A 445 7.60 10.39 33.97
CA SER A 445 6.34 9.99 33.34
C SER A 445 5.16 10.80 33.87
N TYR A 446 5.07 11.01 35.19
CA TYR A 446 4.04 11.89 35.77
C TYR A 446 4.20 13.35 35.35
N ALA A 447 5.44 13.86 35.26
CA ALA A 447 5.70 15.22 34.77
C ALA A 447 5.23 15.40 33.32
N ARG A 448 5.52 14.44 32.43
CA ARG A 448 5.06 14.45 31.04
C ARG A 448 3.55 14.31 30.94
N ALA A 449 2.94 13.42 31.71
CA ALA A 449 1.48 13.25 31.77
C ALA A 449 0.79 14.57 32.15
N LEU A 450 1.33 15.27 33.15
CA LEU A 450 0.86 16.58 33.56
C LEU A 450 1.09 17.66 32.49
N GLY A 451 2.22 17.61 31.78
CA GLY A 451 2.50 18.46 30.62
C GLY A 451 1.47 18.28 29.50
N TYR A 452 1.21 17.04 29.08
CA TYR A 452 0.17 16.72 28.09
C TYR A 452 -1.24 17.15 28.58
N GLY A 453 -1.51 17.00 29.88
CA GLY A 453 -2.73 17.51 30.50
C GLY A 453 -2.85 19.03 30.42
N ALA A 454 -1.74 19.76 30.61
CA ALA A 454 -1.69 21.22 30.48
C ALA A 454 -1.90 21.70 29.04
N ASP A 455 -1.45 20.94 28.04
CA ASP A 455 -1.72 21.24 26.63
C ASP A 455 -3.21 21.17 26.29
N LEU A 456 -3.98 20.33 26.99
CA LEU A 456 -5.44 20.24 26.86
C LEU A 456 -6.16 21.29 27.72
N ASP A 457 -5.92 21.28 29.03
CA ASP A 457 -6.54 22.17 30.01
C ASP A 457 -5.49 22.71 31.01
N PRO A 458 -4.89 23.88 30.73
CA PRO A 458 -3.89 24.45 31.62
C PRO A 458 -4.48 25.07 32.89
N ILE A 459 -5.81 25.21 33.00
CA ILE A 459 -6.47 25.70 34.21
C ILE A 459 -6.56 24.54 35.21
N ALA A 460 -7.03 23.37 34.77
CA ALA A 460 -7.11 22.18 35.62
C ALA A 460 -5.73 21.60 35.97
N ALA A 461 -4.74 21.75 35.09
CA ALA A 461 -3.39 21.26 35.32
C ALA A 461 -2.62 22.03 36.42
N PHE A 462 -2.91 23.32 36.62
CA PHE A 462 -2.14 24.14 37.57
C PHE A 462 -2.26 23.69 39.04
N PRO A 463 -3.45 23.40 39.60
CA PRO A 463 -3.56 22.82 40.94
C PRO A 463 -2.81 21.49 41.09
N ALA A 464 -2.92 20.60 40.11
CA ALA A 464 -2.21 19.32 40.10
C ALA A 464 -0.68 19.53 40.08
N TYR A 465 -0.20 20.52 39.32
CA TYR A 465 1.20 20.93 39.32
C TYR A 465 1.70 21.40 40.69
N VAL A 466 0.92 22.21 41.41
CA VAL A 466 1.27 22.67 42.76
C VAL A 466 1.40 21.48 43.71
N GLY A 467 0.44 20.56 43.68
CA GLY A 467 0.48 19.32 44.48
C GLY A 467 1.71 18.46 44.16
N PHE A 468 1.95 18.22 42.87
CA PHE A 468 3.07 17.42 42.39
C PHE A 468 4.44 18.05 42.67
N SER A 469 4.55 19.38 42.64
CA SER A 469 5.77 20.09 43.00
C SER A 469 6.11 19.93 44.48
N LYS A 470 5.11 19.93 45.37
CA LYS A 470 5.31 19.68 46.80
C LYS A 470 5.80 18.24 47.06
N VAL A 471 5.23 17.28 46.36
CA VAL A 471 5.65 15.87 46.36
C VAL A 471 7.08 15.72 45.81
N THR A 472 7.40 16.43 44.73
CA THR A 472 8.72 16.39 44.11
C THR A 472 9.80 16.95 45.02
N GLN A 473 9.51 18.03 45.75
CA GLN A 473 10.45 18.56 46.75
C GLN A 473 10.76 17.53 47.84
N GLU A 474 9.75 16.78 48.30
CA GLU A 474 9.96 15.69 49.24
C GLU A 474 10.86 14.60 48.64
N TRP A 475 10.58 14.17 47.41
CA TRP A 475 11.41 13.20 46.69
C TRP A 475 12.87 13.67 46.56
N LEU A 476 13.09 14.92 46.18
CA LEU A 476 14.42 15.52 46.02
C LEU A 476 15.18 15.68 47.34
N THR A 477 14.47 15.85 48.46
CA THR A 477 15.08 16.03 49.79
C THR A 477 15.67 14.73 50.31
N TYR A 478 14.97 13.61 50.13
CA TYR A 478 15.35 12.33 50.73
C TYR A 478 16.01 11.33 49.78
N ASN A 479 15.94 11.55 48.47
CA ASN A 479 16.66 10.73 47.49
C ASN A 479 17.96 11.38 47.07
N THR A 480 19.00 10.56 46.95
CA THR A 480 20.32 10.93 46.43
C THR A 480 20.57 10.31 45.06
N ASP A 481 21.46 10.91 44.25
CA ASP A 481 21.86 10.32 42.95
C ASP A 481 22.57 8.96 43.13
N ALA A 482 23.20 8.73 44.28
CA ALA A 482 23.76 7.42 44.62
C ALA A 482 22.68 6.32 44.72
N GLN A 483 21.46 6.65 45.15
CA GLN A 483 20.35 5.71 45.31
C GLN A 483 19.53 5.54 44.03
N ARG A 484 19.34 6.61 43.26
CA ARG A 484 18.39 6.65 42.13
C ARG A 484 19.06 6.69 40.76
N GLY A 485 20.39 6.61 40.73
CA GLY A 485 21.19 6.71 39.52
C GLY A 485 21.70 8.13 39.30
N ARG A 486 22.78 8.23 38.52
CA ARG A 486 23.47 9.50 38.22
C ARG A 486 22.47 10.54 37.71
N ASP A 487 22.58 11.78 38.19
CA ASP A 487 21.78 12.96 37.82
C ASP A 487 20.26 12.79 37.94
N ALA A 488 19.79 11.77 38.68
CA ALA A 488 18.37 11.50 38.84
C ALA A 488 17.63 12.70 39.45
N ARG A 489 18.24 13.38 40.43
CA ARG A 489 17.66 14.58 41.06
C ARG A 489 17.53 15.74 40.07
N VAL A 490 18.58 15.99 39.30
CA VAL A 490 18.60 17.04 38.28
C VAL A 490 17.52 16.78 37.24
N ARG A 491 17.47 15.57 36.67
CA ARG A 491 16.48 15.26 35.63
C ARG A 491 15.04 15.35 36.13
N VAL A 492 14.75 14.91 37.35
CA VAL A 492 13.40 15.01 37.95
C VAL A 492 13.04 16.46 38.20
N ARG A 493 13.93 17.22 38.84
CA ARG A 493 13.73 18.65 39.12
C ARG A 493 13.43 19.42 37.83
N ASP A 494 14.25 19.22 36.80
CA ASP A 494 14.12 19.94 35.54
C ASP A 494 12.82 19.55 34.81
N SER A 495 12.50 18.25 34.75
CA SER A 495 11.25 17.77 34.12
C SER A 495 10.01 18.34 34.78
N VAL A 496 9.98 18.46 36.12
CA VAL A 496 8.84 19.04 36.85
C VAL A 496 8.83 20.56 36.70
N ALA A 497 9.97 21.23 36.75
CA ALA A 497 10.04 22.68 36.56
C ALA A 497 9.54 23.12 35.17
N ASP A 498 9.85 22.34 34.13
CA ASP A 498 9.46 22.64 32.75
C ASP A 498 7.94 22.60 32.54
N VAL A 499 7.21 21.81 33.33
CA VAL A 499 5.74 21.74 33.29
C VAL A 499 5.10 23.11 33.56
N LEU A 500 5.66 23.93 34.44
CA LEU A 500 5.13 25.29 34.67
C LEU A 500 5.29 26.16 33.41
N GLY A 501 6.41 26.00 32.68
CA GLY A 501 6.61 26.64 31.39
C GLY A 501 5.52 26.25 30.39
N ILE A 502 5.20 24.95 30.29
CA ILE A 502 4.12 24.43 29.44
C ILE A 502 2.77 25.03 29.84
N ILE A 503 2.42 25.00 31.14
CA ILE A 503 1.15 25.56 31.66
C ILE A 503 1.03 27.04 31.29
N THR A 504 2.05 27.85 31.60
CA THR A 504 1.98 29.31 31.40
C THR A 504 1.93 29.69 29.91
N ARG A 505 2.64 28.95 29.05
CA ARG A 505 2.56 29.11 27.59
C ARG A 505 1.19 28.72 27.06
N ALA A 506 0.66 27.57 27.48
CA ALA A 506 -0.66 27.08 27.12
C ALA A 506 -1.78 28.04 27.56
N ARG A 507 -1.62 28.74 28.69
CA ARG A 507 -2.53 29.82 29.15
C ARG A 507 -2.44 31.05 28.26
N THR A 508 -1.22 31.53 28.02
CA THR A 508 -0.97 32.72 27.21
C THR A 508 -1.50 32.54 25.79
N ASP A 509 -1.30 31.36 25.20
CA ASP A 509 -1.82 30.97 23.90
C ASP A 509 -3.36 31.02 23.82
N ARG A 510 -4.04 30.82 24.96
CA ARG A 510 -5.50 30.92 25.10
C ARG A 510 -5.98 32.32 25.50
N GLY A 511 -5.09 33.32 25.54
CA GLY A 511 -5.42 34.69 25.94
C GLY A 511 -5.63 34.88 27.44
N LEU A 512 -5.16 33.93 28.27
CA LEU A 512 -5.17 34.04 29.72
C LEU A 512 -3.84 34.63 30.22
N ALA A 513 -3.82 35.14 31.46
CA ALA A 513 -2.57 35.53 32.09
C ALA A 513 -1.65 34.31 32.25
N PRO A 514 -0.31 34.42 32.03
CA PRO A 514 0.64 33.32 32.21
C PRO A 514 0.49 32.67 33.58
N LEU A 515 0.38 33.51 34.63
CA LEU A 515 -0.04 33.14 35.97
C LEU A 515 -0.97 34.24 36.51
N GLU A 516 -2.00 33.86 37.25
CA GLU A 516 -2.76 34.85 38.02
C GLU A 516 -1.88 35.45 39.13
N PRO A 517 -2.12 36.70 39.57
CA PRO A 517 -1.31 37.31 40.63
C PRO A 517 -1.26 36.48 41.92
N GLN A 518 -2.38 35.85 42.28
CA GLN A 518 -2.48 34.97 43.44
C GLN A 518 -1.65 33.68 43.27
N ASP A 519 -1.61 33.12 42.07
CA ASP A 519 -0.88 31.90 41.74
C ASP A 519 0.63 32.19 41.78
N ARG A 520 1.04 33.35 41.25
CA ARG A 520 2.43 33.81 41.34
C ARG A 520 2.88 34.00 42.79
N LEU A 521 2.05 34.62 43.63
CA LEU A 521 2.33 34.78 45.05
C LEU A 521 2.39 33.44 45.79
N LEU A 522 1.54 32.49 45.41
CA LEU A 522 1.57 31.13 45.95
C LEU A 522 2.89 30.42 45.61
N ILE A 523 3.30 30.42 44.35
CA ILE A 523 4.55 29.79 43.91
C ILE A 523 5.76 30.44 44.58
N GLN A 524 5.82 31.77 44.62
CA GLN A 524 6.89 32.51 45.31
C GLN A 524 6.90 32.22 46.82
N GLY A 525 5.73 32.25 47.47
CA GLY A 525 5.61 31.96 48.90
C GLY A 525 6.03 30.53 49.23
N LEU A 526 5.67 29.54 48.41
CA LEU A 526 6.13 28.16 48.57
C LEU A 526 7.64 28.05 48.34
N ALA A 527 8.20 28.70 47.32
CA ALA A 527 9.65 28.69 47.08
C ALA A 527 10.42 29.24 48.30
N ASP A 528 9.96 30.35 48.89
CA ASP A 528 10.54 30.93 50.10
C ASP A 528 10.31 30.06 51.36
N MET A 529 9.36 29.13 51.34
CA MET A 529 9.00 28.22 52.44
C MET A 529 9.60 26.80 52.33
N GLY A 530 10.66 26.64 51.53
CA GLY A 530 11.44 25.39 51.43
C GLY A 530 11.11 24.51 50.22
N TYR A 531 10.33 25.00 49.26
CA TYR A 531 10.09 24.33 47.97
C TYR A 531 10.95 24.91 46.83
N GLY A 532 12.04 25.57 47.18
CA GLY A 532 12.87 26.36 46.26
C GLY A 532 13.56 25.55 45.16
N ASP A 533 13.89 24.28 45.39
CA ASP A 533 14.62 23.48 44.39
C ASP A 533 13.80 23.26 43.12
N VAL A 534 12.48 23.04 43.25
CA VAL A 534 11.57 22.87 42.12
C VAL A 534 10.95 24.21 41.72
N LEU A 535 10.31 24.90 42.66
CA LEU A 535 9.49 26.07 42.34
C LEU A 535 10.33 27.32 42.03
N GLY A 536 11.52 27.44 42.61
CA GLY A 536 12.47 28.51 42.26
C GLY A 536 12.93 28.37 40.82
N LEU A 537 13.32 27.17 40.39
CA LEU A 537 13.67 26.88 39.00
C LEU A 537 12.46 27.03 38.07
N ALA A 538 11.28 26.57 38.48
CA ALA A 538 10.08 26.66 37.65
C ALA A 538 9.67 28.11 37.33
N LEU A 539 9.84 29.04 38.27
CA LEU A 539 9.60 30.47 38.02
C LEU A 539 10.47 31.03 36.90
N SER A 540 11.66 30.48 36.70
CA SER A 540 12.55 30.85 35.61
C SER A 540 12.04 30.39 34.22
N ARG A 541 11.09 29.45 34.19
CA ARG A 541 10.46 28.93 32.97
C ARG A 541 9.21 29.70 32.55
N VAL A 542 8.72 30.61 33.39
CA VAL A 542 7.56 31.45 33.10
C VAL A 542 7.98 32.60 32.19
N ASP A 543 7.20 32.85 31.14
CA ASP A 543 7.41 34.00 30.25
C ASP A 543 6.98 35.29 30.97
N LEU A 544 7.88 35.81 31.79
CA LEU A 544 7.73 37.05 32.53
C LEU A 544 8.25 38.23 31.69
N ASP A 545 7.76 39.43 32.01
CA ASP A 545 8.31 40.63 31.42
C ASP A 545 9.82 40.80 31.78
N SER A 546 10.53 41.57 30.96
CA SER A 546 11.97 41.77 31.11
C SER A 546 12.33 42.30 32.50
N ALA A 547 11.53 43.20 33.07
CA ALA A 547 11.79 43.79 34.38
C ALA A 547 11.71 42.75 35.52
N ASP A 548 10.67 41.91 35.50
CA ASP A 548 10.45 40.86 36.49
C ASP A 548 11.49 39.75 36.41
N ARG A 549 11.87 39.33 35.19
CA ARG A 549 12.95 38.35 35.01
C ARG A 549 14.26 38.85 35.60
N ILE A 550 14.62 40.10 35.31
CA ILE A 550 15.85 40.70 35.81
C ILE A 550 15.81 40.92 37.32
N ALA A 551 14.65 41.24 37.90
CA ALA A 551 14.49 41.31 39.34
C ALA A 551 14.75 39.95 40.01
N LEU A 552 14.24 38.85 39.43
CA LEU A 552 14.52 37.48 39.90
C LEU A 552 16.00 37.12 39.76
N GLY A 553 16.61 37.39 38.60
CA GLY A 553 18.04 37.18 38.37
C GLY A 553 18.92 37.97 39.35
N THR A 554 18.54 39.22 39.64
CA THR A 554 19.24 40.07 40.62
C THR A 554 19.07 39.55 42.06
N LYS A 555 17.90 39.03 42.43
CA LYS A 555 17.69 38.35 43.73
C LYS A 555 18.58 37.10 43.82
N ALA A 556 18.62 36.30 42.76
CA ALA A 556 19.45 35.09 42.68
C ALA A 556 20.96 35.40 42.72
N LEU A 557 21.41 36.51 42.15
CA LEU A 557 22.80 36.97 42.24
C LEU A 557 23.28 37.08 43.69
N GLY A 558 22.42 37.50 44.61
CA GLY A 558 22.76 37.59 46.05
C GLY A 558 23.06 36.23 46.70
N GLN A 559 22.64 35.13 46.09
CA GLN A 559 22.87 33.75 46.55
C GLN A 559 23.99 33.06 45.76
N PHE A 560 24.55 33.71 44.73
CA PHE A 560 25.57 33.13 43.87
C PHE A 560 26.96 33.68 44.24
N HIS A 561 27.91 32.79 44.49
CA HIS A 561 29.27 33.12 44.92
C HIS A 561 30.36 32.53 44.02
N GLY A 562 29.99 32.01 42.84
CA GLY A 562 30.94 31.52 41.83
C GLY A 562 31.15 30.00 41.83
N GLU A 563 30.36 29.24 42.59
CA GLU A 563 30.43 27.77 42.66
C GLU A 563 29.11 27.14 42.18
N PRO A 564 28.84 27.09 40.86
CA PRO A 564 27.59 26.56 40.33
C PRO A 564 27.39 25.04 40.57
N ASP A 565 28.47 24.30 40.86
CA ASP A 565 28.42 22.88 41.23
C ASP A 565 27.85 22.66 42.64
N ASP A 566 27.86 23.69 43.51
CA ASP A 566 27.23 23.62 44.82
C ASP A 566 25.70 23.60 44.63
N PRO A 567 24.99 22.55 45.08
CA PRO A 567 23.53 22.48 44.98
C PRO A 567 22.82 23.71 45.57
N ALA A 568 23.40 24.37 46.57
CA ALA A 568 22.85 25.59 47.18
C ALA A 568 22.95 26.81 46.25
N GLN A 569 23.91 26.85 45.33
CA GLN A 569 24.15 27.96 44.40
C GLN A 569 23.69 27.65 42.96
N GLY A 570 23.61 26.37 42.58
CA GLY A 570 23.26 25.94 41.22
C GLY A 570 21.87 26.42 40.78
N ALA A 571 20.88 26.39 41.68
CA ALA A 571 19.53 26.93 41.39
C ALA A 571 19.55 28.45 41.14
N ALA A 572 20.37 29.18 41.89
CA ALA A 572 20.56 30.62 41.70
C ALA A 572 21.23 30.91 40.35
N PHE A 573 22.29 30.17 40.00
CA PHE A 573 22.97 30.30 38.71
C PHE A 573 22.03 30.05 37.52
N GLN A 574 21.22 29.00 37.55
CA GLN A 574 20.23 28.72 36.52
C GLN A 574 19.17 29.83 36.40
N THR A 575 18.74 30.40 37.53
CA THR A 575 17.81 31.53 37.54
C THR A 575 18.42 32.78 36.90
N ILE A 576 19.70 33.05 37.16
CA ILE A 576 20.45 34.14 36.52
C ILE A 576 20.51 33.94 35.00
N VAL A 577 20.90 32.74 34.54
CA VAL A 577 20.94 32.38 33.12
C VAL A 577 19.57 32.57 32.44
N ALA A 578 18.50 32.11 33.08
CA ALA A 578 17.15 32.26 32.57
C ALA A 578 16.68 33.73 32.51
N SER A 579 17.24 34.62 33.33
CA SER A 579 16.87 36.04 33.34
C SER A 579 17.46 36.85 32.18
N LEU A 580 18.46 36.32 31.47
CA LEU A 580 19.21 37.06 30.45
C LEU A 580 18.32 37.51 29.27
N ASP A 581 18.52 38.76 28.85
CA ASP A 581 17.95 39.37 27.65
C ASP A 581 18.80 40.56 27.17
N ALA A 582 18.32 41.30 26.16
CA ALA A 582 19.06 42.41 25.56
C ALA A 582 19.01 43.72 26.38
N SER A 583 18.37 43.73 27.55
CA SER A 583 18.16 44.95 28.34
C SER A 583 19.47 45.51 28.93
N PRO A 584 19.55 46.82 29.20
CA PRO A 584 20.70 47.41 29.90
C PRO A 584 20.95 46.78 31.27
N GLN A 585 19.89 46.40 31.99
CA GLN A 585 19.99 45.78 33.31
C GLN A 585 20.54 44.35 33.23
N ALA A 586 20.18 43.58 32.19
CA ALA A 586 20.81 42.28 31.93
C ALA A 586 22.32 42.40 31.71
N LYS A 587 22.77 43.43 30.99
CA LYS A 587 24.20 43.70 30.78
C LYS A 587 24.93 43.97 32.11
N GLN A 588 24.32 44.75 33.00
CA GLN A 588 24.85 44.99 34.34
C GLN A 588 24.90 43.70 35.18
N LEU A 589 23.87 42.86 35.08
CA LEU A 589 23.85 41.55 35.74
C LEU A 589 24.97 40.64 35.24
N VAL A 590 25.19 40.59 33.91
CA VAL A 590 26.29 39.84 33.29
C VAL A 590 27.65 40.34 33.75
N ASP A 591 27.86 41.65 33.80
CA ASP A 591 29.10 42.24 34.31
C ASP A 591 29.35 41.85 35.78
N ALA A 592 28.30 41.87 36.61
CA ALA A 592 28.40 41.47 38.03
C ALA A 592 28.72 39.98 38.20
N VAL A 593 28.14 39.11 37.36
CA VAL A 593 28.44 37.67 37.36
C VAL A 593 29.89 37.42 36.90
N ALA A 594 30.32 38.10 35.84
CA ALA A 594 31.70 38.03 35.36
C ALA A 594 32.70 38.46 36.45
N ASP A 595 32.38 39.51 37.20
CA ASP A 595 33.16 39.95 38.36
C ASP A 595 33.23 38.91 39.48
N ILE A 596 32.14 38.16 39.73
CA ILE A 596 32.11 37.08 40.74
C ILE A 596 33.03 35.93 40.29
N PHE A 597 32.93 35.50 39.03
CA PHE A 597 33.81 34.47 38.48
C PHE A 597 35.28 34.90 38.45
N ALA A 598 35.57 36.16 38.10
CA ALA A 598 36.93 36.68 38.11
C ALA A 598 37.56 36.71 39.52
N LYS A 599 36.74 36.81 40.57
CA LYS A 599 37.17 36.81 41.97
C LYS A 599 37.22 35.41 42.58
N SER A 600 36.61 34.40 41.95
CA SER A 600 36.64 33.03 42.47
C SER A 600 38.00 32.39 42.18
N ALA A 601 38.50 31.57 43.11
CA ALA A 601 39.84 30.97 43.03
C ALA A 601 39.94 29.81 42.01
N ASN A 602 38.98 29.69 41.09
CA ASN A 602 38.86 28.58 40.15
C ASN A 602 38.80 29.10 38.70
N PRO A 603 39.96 29.45 38.10
CA PRO A 603 40.04 30.12 36.79
C PRO A 603 39.68 29.23 35.59
N GLN A 604 39.61 27.90 35.75
CA GLN A 604 39.25 26.96 34.69
C GLN A 604 37.77 26.58 34.73
N ASN A 605 36.90 27.59 34.72
CA ASN A 605 35.48 27.39 34.95
C ASN A 605 34.68 27.30 33.64
N SER A 606 34.42 26.08 33.17
CA SER A 606 33.58 25.80 31.99
C SER A 606 32.18 26.41 32.08
N TYR A 607 31.64 26.58 33.30
CA TYR A 607 30.37 27.26 33.51
C TYR A 607 30.44 28.75 33.18
N PHE A 608 31.60 29.39 33.35
CA PHE A 608 31.76 30.79 32.99
C PHE A 608 31.76 30.96 31.47
N THR A 609 32.49 30.11 30.73
CA THR A 609 32.43 30.11 29.26
C THR A 609 30.99 29.90 28.77
N HIS A 610 30.30 28.90 29.32
CA HIS A 610 28.91 28.63 28.96
C HIS A 610 27.98 29.81 29.28
N PHE A 611 28.15 30.44 30.44
CA PHE A 611 27.42 31.65 30.80
C PHE A 611 27.63 32.78 29.80
N LEU A 612 28.88 33.02 29.37
CA LEU A 612 29.19 34.04 28.37
C LEU A 612 28.60 33.74 26.99
N ILE A 613 28.59 32.47 26.58
CA ILE A 613 27.90 32.03 25.34
C ILE A 613 26.41 32.33 25.43
N LEU A 614 25.74 31.94 26.51
CA LEU A 614 24.31 32.22 26.70
C LEU A 614 24.01 33.73 26.80
N ALA A 615 24.90 34.50 27.42
CA ALA A 615 24.81 35.95 27.47
C ALA A 615 25.01 36.59 26.09
N ALA A 616 25.91 36.05 25.26
CA ALA A 616 26.09 36.48 23.88
C ALA A 616 24.82 36.24 23.04
N ASP A 617 24.26 35.03 23.11
CA ASP A 617 23.03 34.65 22.39
C ASP A 617 21.83 35.50 22.83
N ALA A 618 21.74 35.82 24.13
CA ALA A 618 20.72 36.71 24.70
C ALA A 618 20.93 38.21 24.38
N ARG A 619 22.05 38.56 23.73
CA ARG A 619 22.52 39.93 23.49
C ARG A 619 22.77 40.76 24.76
N ALA A 620 23.19 40.09 25.82
CA ALA A 620 23.41 40.62 27.15
C ALA A 620 24.88 40.98 27.45
N LEU A 621 25.81 40.84 26.50
CA LEU A 621 27.20 41.27 26.72
C LEU A 621 27.33 42.81 26.69
N SER A 622 28.03 43.36 27.68
CA SER A 622 28.36 44.79 27.74
C SER A 622 29.54 45.12 26.80
N PRO A 623 29.66 46.37 26.31
CA PRO A 623 30.82 46.78 25.50
C PRO A 623 32.16 46.58 26.24
N GLN A 624 32.19 46.81 27.56
CA GLN A 624 33.38 46.63 28.38
C GLN A 624 33.85 45.16 28.41
N LEU A 625 32.90 44.23 28.55
CA LEU A 625 33.21 42.81 28.55
C LEU A 625 33.66 42.35 27.16
N VAL A 626 33.04 42.84 26.09
CA VAL A 626 33.47 42.57 24.70
C VAL A 626 34.88 43.07 24.44
N ASP A 627 35.22 44.29 24.88
CA ASP A 627 36.58 44.83 24.77
C ASP A 627 37.60 43.95 25.51
N THR A 628 37.22 43.44 26.68
CA THR A 628 38.06 42.51 27.47
C THR A 628 38.30 41.20 26.72
N LEU A 629 37.26 40.61 26.14
CA LEU A 629 37.36 39.40 25.31
C LEU A 629 38.22 39.64 24.06
N LEU A 630 38.11 40.81 23.41
CA LEU A 630 38.92 41.16 22.24
C LEU A 630 40.40 41.38 22.60
N VAL A 631 40.70 41.97 23.75
CA VAL A 631 42.08 42.08 24.24
C VAL A 631 42.68 40.69 24.46
N ALA A 632 41.94 39.79 25.11
CA ALA A 632 42.36 38.39 25.28
C ALA A 632 42.56 37.71 23.91
N ALA A 633 41.67 37.93 22.95
CA ALA A 633 41.77 37.32 21.61
C ALA A 633 43.02 37.77 20.86
N ARG A 634 43.38 39.06 20.92
CA ARG A 634 44.62 39.57 20.31
C ARG A 634 45.86 38.91 20.92
N GLN A 635 45.84 38.66 22.22
CA GLN A 635 46.93 37.96 22.91
C GLN A 635 46.98 36.49 22.48
N SER A 636 45.85 35.79 22.47
CA SER A 636 45.73 34.39 22.03
C SER A 636 46.19 34.17 20.59
N VAL A 637 45.80 35.05 19.65
CA VAL A 637 46.25 34.98 18.26
C VAL A 637 47.77 35.15 18.15
N ALA A 638 48.39 35.95 19.03
CA ALA A 638 49.84 36.16 19.05
C ALA A 638 50.63 35.08 19.80
N LYS A 639 49.98 34.20 20.57
CA LYS A 639 50.65 33.08 21.28
C LYS A 639 51.30 32.12 20.29
N SER A 640 52.45 31.54 20.65
CA SER A 640 53.10 30.48 19.85
C SER A 640 52.41 29.12 19.98
N GLU A 641 51.89 28.82 21.17
CA GLU A 641 51.15 27.59 21.47
C GLU A 641 49.66 27.91 21.60
N PHE A 642 48.80 26.98 21.20
CA PHE A 642 47.34 27.09 21.32
C PHE A 642 46.88 26.22 22.48
N ASP A 643 46.19 26.82 23.44
CA ASP A 643 45.69 26.11 24.63
C ASP A 643 44.16 25.96 24.62
N PHE A 644 43.63 25.26 25.62
CA PHE A 644 42.19 25.04 25.75
C PHE A 644 41.41 26.35 25.98
N GLU A 645 41.99 27.31 26.73
CA GLU A 645 41.36 28.60 27.01
C GLU A 645 41.19 29.43 25.72
N ASP A 646 42.16 29.36 24.80
CA ASP A 646 42.07 29.99 23.49
C ASP A 646 40.89 29.42 22.66
N SER A 647 40.61 28.11 22.77
CA SER A 647 39.47 27.45 22.12
C SER A 647 38.14 27.89 22.74
N GLU A 648 38.04 27.95 24.06
CA GLU A 648 36.82 28.39 24.75
C GLU A 648 36.53 29.89 24.49
N LEU A 649 37.58 30.72 24.41
CA LEU A 649 37.46 32.12 24.01
C LEU A 649 36.97 32.26 22.56
N ALA A 650 37.46 31.42 21.64
CA ALA A 650 37.00 31.39 20.26
C ALA A 650 35.49 31.08 20.18
N ARG A 651 35.01 30.12 20.98
CA ARG A 651 33.59 29.75 21.09
C ARG A 651 32.75 30.92 21.57
N VAL A 652 33.14 31.58 22.65
CA VAL A 652 32.44 32.79 23.15
C VAL A 652 32.36 33.87 22.07
N LEU A 653 33.46 34.13 21.35
CA LEU A 653 33.50 35.16 20.31
C LEU A 653 32.69 34.81 19.06
N ALA A 654 32.54 33.52 18.74
CA ALA A 654 31.68 33.08 17.63
C ALA A 654 30.21 33.46 17.90
N HIS A 655 29.72 33.22 19.12
CA HIS A 655 28.38 33.63 19.56
C HIS A 655 28.27 35.15 19.76
N ALA A 656 29.32 35.79 20.26
CA ALA A 656 29.36 37.23 20.50
C ALA A 656 29.60 38.07 19.24
N MET A 657 29.71 37.48 18.05
CA MET A 657 30.12 38.18 16.81
C MET A 657 29.23 39.39 16.48
N SER A 658 27.95 39.35 16.85
CA SER A 658 27.03 40.48 16.68
C SER A 658 27.34 41.70 17.58
N HIS A 659 28.08 41.49 18.67
CA HIS A 659 28.57 42.54 19.58
C HIS A 659 29.96 43.07 19.19
N VAL A 660 30.71 42.31 18.39
CA VAL A 660 32.07 42.67 17.99
C VAL A 660 32.02 43.80 16.94
N PRO A 661 32.70 44.94 17.17
CA PRO A 661 32.82 46.01 16.18
C PRO A 661 33.41 45.49 14.87
N GLU A 662 32.91 45.98 13.73
CA GLU A 662 33.31 45.50 12.40
C GLU A 662 34.83 45.55 12.17
N ALA A 663 35.49 46.60 12.68
CA ALA A 663 36.94 46.78 12.59
C ALA A 663 37.74 45.69 13.31
N ASP A 664 37.16 45.02 14.31
CA ASP A 664 37.82 44.03 15.16
C ASP A 664 37.43 42.59 14.83
N ARG A 665 36.45 42.36 13.95
CA ARG A 665 35.99 41.01 13.59
C ARG A 665 37.09 40.13 12.99
N GLN A 666 38.06 40.71 12.29
CA GLN A 666 39.21 39.97 11.77
C GLN A 666 40.02 39.27 12.86
N VAL A 667 40.15 39.86 14.04
CA VAL A 667 40.83 39.24 15.18
C VAL A 667 40.06 38.01 15.66
N ALA A 668 38.74 38.15 15.81
CA ALA A 668 37.88 37.05 16.23
C ALA A 668 37.88 35.91 15.19
N PHE A 669 37.78 36.21 13.89
CA PHE A 669 37.88 35.20 12.83
C PHE A 669 39.23 34.49 12.83
N ALA A 670 40.34 35.22 13.02
CA ALA A 670 41.67 34.61 13.09
C ALA A 670 41.79 33.63 14.27
N LEU A 671 41.20 33.96 15.43
CA LEU A 671 41.17 33.06 16.58
C LEU A 671 40.29 31.82 16.31
N ILE A 672 39.11 32.01 15.73
CA ILE A 672 38.17 30.90 15.41
C ILE A 672 38.79 29.93 14.40
N GLU A 673 39.41 30.43 13.32
CA GLU A 673 40.11 29.57 12.34
C GLU A 673 41.31 28.86 12.97
N ARG A 674 42.05 29.54 13.85
CA ARG A 674 43.13 28.90 14.62
C ARG A 674 42.58 27.80 15.52
N ALA A 675 41.45 28.03 16.20
CA ALA A 675 40.81 27.01 17.03
C ALA A 675 40.37 25.81 16.20
N ALA A 676 39.67 26.03 15.08
CA ALA A 676 39.22 24.99 14.16
C ALA A 676 40.39 24.15 13.61
N ALA A 677 41.55 24.75 13.38
CA ALA A 677 42.75 24.05 12.90
C ALA A 677 43.47 23.21 13.97
N ASN A 678 43.24 23.50 15.26
CA ASN A 678 43.93 22.84 16.38
C ASN A 678 43.05 21.85 17.16
N VAL A 679 41.75 21.76 16.85
CA VAL A 679 40.86 20.73 17.37
C VAL A 679 40.61 19.63 16.33
N THR A 680 40.10 18.48 16.78
CA THR A 680 39.80 17.34 15.91
C THR A 680 38.82 17.75 14.79
N GLU A 681 39.08 17.32 13.55
CA GLU A 681 38.35 17.73 12.33
C GLU A 681 36.81 17.58 12.40
N MET A 682 36.31 16.68 13.26
CA MET A 682 34.88 16.41 13.45
C MET A 682 34.35 16.87 14.83
N SER A 683 35.03 17.80 15.50
CA SER A 683 34.66 18.28 16.84
C SER A 683 33.33 19.05 16.85
N MET A 684 32.48 18.77 17.84
CA MET A 684 31.27 19.55 18.13
C MET A 684 31.57 21.05 18.28
N SER A 685 32.66 21.41 18.97
CA SER A 685 33.00 22.83 19.23
C SER A 685 33.23 23.63 17.95
N THR A 686 33.79 23.02 16.91
CA THR A 686 33.99 23.68 15.61
C THR A 686 32.67 23.84 14.86
N ALA A 687 31.85 22.78 14.86
CA ALA A 687 30.53 22.81 14.24
C ALA A 687 29.65 23.91 14.86
N GLU A 688 29.65 24.00 16.19
CA GLU A 688 29.00 25.07 16.96
C GLU A 688 29.47 26.47 16.56
N MET A 689 30.78 26.74 16.56
CA MET A 689 31.31 28.06 16.21
C MET A 689 30.85 28.48 14.80
N PHE A 690 30.91 27.58 13.83
CA PHE A 690 30.44 27.87 12.47
C PHE A 690 28.91 28.00 12.38
N ALA A 691 28.15 27.23 13.16
CA ALA A 691 26.71 27.38 13.28
C ALA A 691 26.33 28.75 13.84
N ALA A 692 26.99 29.20 14.91
CA ALA A 692 26.79 30.49 15.54
C ALA A 692 27.05 31.64 14.55
N LEU A 693 28.22 31.63 13.89
CA LEU A 693 28.55 32.63 12.86
C LEU A 693 27.54 32.64 11.70
N GLY A 694 27.18 31.45 11.21
CA GLY A 694 26.26 31.28 10.09
C GLY A 694 24.84 31.74 10.41
N SER A 695 24.34 31.42 11.62
CA SER A 695 23.03 31.88 12.10
C SER A 695 22.95 33.40 12.27
N LEU A 696 24.07 34.04 12.63
CA LEU A 696 24.18 35.50 12.69
C LEU A 696 24.33 36.15 11.30
N ARG A 697 24.55 35.36 10.24
CA ARG A 697 24.95 35.82 8.89
C ARG A 697 26.20 36.69 8.91
N LEU A 698 27.13 36.36 9.81
CA LEU A 698 28.42 37.03 9.99
C LEU A 698 29.60 36.07 9.75
N ASP A 699 29.35 34.93 9.10
CA ASP A 699 30.37 33.97 8.73
C ASP A 699 31.23 34.45 7.55
N PRO A 700 32.54 34.14 7.55
CA PRO A 700 33.39 34.36 6.39
C PRO A 700 32.92 33.56 5.15
N PRO A 701 33.20 34.03 3.92
CA PRO A 701 32.97 33.24 2.71
C PRO A 701 33.70 31.89 2.80
N GLY A 702 33.03 30.79 2.43
CA GLY A 702 33.59 29.44 2.51
C GLY A 702 33.14 28.63 3.74
N THR A 703 32.50 29.24 4.74
CA THR A 703 32.10 28.54 5.98
C THR A 703 31.02 27.49 5.73
N LEU A 704 30.05 27.77 4.85
CA LEU A 704 29.02 26.78 4.51
C LEU A 704 29.64 25.55 3.84
N GLU A 705 30.55 25.73 2.89
CA GLU A 705 31.25 24.65 2.19
C GLU A 705 32.08 23.78 3.16
N LYS A 706 32.69 24.39 4.18
CA LYS A 706 33.37 23.65 5.26
C LYS A 706 32.40 22.81 6.08
N VAL A 707 31.24 23.37 6.43
CA VAL A 707 30.19 22.66 7.19
C VAL A 707 29.63 21.49 6.37
N GLU A 708 29.34 21.71 5.08
CA GLU A 708 28.91 20.66 4.16
C GLU A 708 29.95 19.54 4.09
N ALA A 709 31.23 19.86 3.87
CA ALA A 709 32.29 18.86 3.72
C ALA A 709 32.37 17.87 4.91
N GLN A 710 32.03 18.31 6.12
CA GLN A 710 31.99 17.47 7.31
C GLN A 710 30.63 16.80 7.52
N ALA A 711 29.52 17.52 7.31
CA ALA A 711 28.16 16.99 7.47
C ALA A 711 27.90 15.81 6.52
N PHE A 712 28.31 15.92 5.26
CA PHE A 712 28.12 14.88 4.24
C PHE A 712 28.96 13.61 4.46
N LYS A 713 29.82 13.56 5.49
CA LYS A 713 30.48 12.32 5.93
C LYS A 713 29.55 11.43 6.78
N ALA A 714 28.34 11.89 7.11
CA ALA A 714 27.36 11.13 7.89
C ALA A 714 26.86 9.88 7.16
N GLU A 715 26.78 8.76 7.88
CA GLU A 715 26.05 7.59 7.41
C GLU A 715 24.54 7.75 7.65
N PRO A 716 23.69 7.14 6.82
CA PRO A 716 22.25 7.08 7.05
C PRO A 716 21.91 6.51 8.44
N TYR A 717 20.94 7.12 9.11
CA TYR A 717 20.39 6.56 10.34
C TYR A 717 19.66 5.23 10.05
N THR A 718 20.02 4.17 10.76
CA THR A 718 19.51 2.80 10.54
C THR A 718 18.66 2.25 11.69
N GLY A 719 18.23 3.08 12.64
CA GLY A 719 17.32 2.67 13.73
C GLY A 719 17.89 1.72 14.79
N GLY A 720 19.10 1.21 14.61
CA GLY A 720 19.75 0.24 15.52
C GLY A 720 21.00 0.74 16.23
N SER A 721 21.50 1.93 15.92
CA SER A 721 22.58 2.54 16.68
C SER A 721 22.00 3.06 17.98
N GLY A 722 22.06 2.22 19.03
CA GLY A 722 21.79 2.66 20.39
C GLY A 722 22.60 3.92 20.64
N SER A 723 21.91 5.06 20.69
CA SER A 723 22.41 6.27 21.27
C SER A 723 22.59 5.94 22.75
N SER A 724 23.73 5.35 23.10
CA SER A 724 24.18 5.32 24.47
C SER A 724 24.52 6.77 24.82
N THR A 725 23.51 7.52 25.24
CA THR A 725 23.69 8.71 26.07
C THR A 725 24.16 8.24 27.46
N GLN A 726 25.32 7.58 27.49
CA GLN A 726 26.09 7.49 28.72
C GLN A 726 26.64 8.90 28.92
N ALA A 727 26.01 9.65 29.84
CA ALA A 727 26.55 10.90 30.33
C ALA A 727 27.99 10.65 30.81
N PHE A 728 28.97 11.31 30.20
CA PHE A 728 30.38 11.21 30.58
C PHE A 728 30.67 12.33 31.57
N PRO A 729 31.37 12.09 32.69
CA PRO A 729 31.75 13.17 33.59
C PRO A 729 32.71 14.14 32.88
N GLY A 730 32.37 15.43 32.82
CA GLY A 730 33.16 16.51 32.20
C GLY A 730 32.59 17.03 30.88
N ILE A 731 33.29 17.93 30.20
CA ILE A 731 32.89 18.38 28.85
C ILE A 731 33.09 17.19 27.89
N ALA A 732 32.00 16.55 27.47
CA ALA A 732 32.04 15.53 26.44
C ALA A 732 32.23 16.19 25.07
N ILE A 733 33.43 16.05 24.49
CA ILE A 733 33.67 16.45 23.10
C ILE A 733 33.11 15.35 22.20
N ILE A 734 31.91 15.57 21.67
CA ILE A 734 31.36 14.67 20.65
C ILE A 734 32.14 14.92 19.36
N VAL A 735 32.78 13.86 18.86
CA VAL A 735 33.48 13.85 17.58
C VAL A 735 32.67 12.99 16.63
N GLY A 736 32.08 13.61 15.62
CA GLY A 736 31.25 12.90 14.65
C GLY A 736 30.45 13.84 13.75
N PRO A 737 29.75 13.30 12.75
CA PRO A 737 29.02 14.10 11.78
C PRO A 737 27.75 14.75 12.32
N GLY A 738 27.16 14.22 13.40
CA GLY A 738 25.92 14.75 14.01
C GLY A 738 25.95 16.26 14.29
N PRO A 739 26.92 16.78 15.06
CA PRO A 739 27.08 18.21 15.30
C PRO A 739 27.17 19.06 14.03
N TRP A 740 27.75 18.54 12.95
CA TRP A 740 27.87 19.25 11.68
C TRP A 740 26.55 19.28 10.90
N ILE A 741 25.70 18.25 11.04
CA ILE A 741 24.32 18.28 10.54
C ILE A 741 23.51 19.34 11.28
N VAL A 742 23.66 19.44 12.61
CA VAL A 742 23.06 20.50 13.42
C VAL A 742 23.53 21.87 12.95
N ALA A 743 24.83 22.04 12.70
CA ALA A 743 25.37 23.30 12.19
C ALA A 743 24.76 23.70 10.83
N LEU A 744 24.65 22.75 9.89
CA LEU A 744 24.00 22.96 8.61
C LEU A 744 22.51 23.34 8.78
N ALA A 745 21.80 22.69 9.70
CA ALA A 745 20.42 23.01 10.02
C ALA A 745 20.27 24.42 10.63
N GLN A 746 21.11 24.80 11.60
CA GLN A 746 21.09 26.13 12.23
C GLN A 746 21.36 27.24 11.22
N ILE A 747 22.30 27.01 10.30
CA ILE A 747 22.52 27.83 9.12
C ILE A 747 21.22 27.94 8.29
N GLY A 748 20.62 26.81 7.95
CA GLY A 748 19.38 26.73 7.17
C GLY A 748 18.14 27.32 7.84
N ARG A 749 18.17 27.64 9.13
CA ARG A 749 17.10 28.40 9.79
C ARG A 749 17.10 29.89 9.43
N THR A 750 18.23 30.39 8.93
CA THR A 750 18.45 31.82 8.73
C THR A 750 18.77 32.18 7.29
N ARG A 751 19.07 31.23 6.40
CA ARG A 751 19.33 31.47 4.98
C ARG A 751 18.76 30.34 4.13
N GLU A 752 18.48 30.63 2.86
CA GLU A 752 18.13 29.61 1.88
C GLU A 752 19.31 28.68 1.65
N LEU A 753 19.05 27.37 1.65
CA LEU A 753 20.03 26.33 1.39
C LEU A 753 19.93 25.80 -0.05
N PRO A 754 21.04 25.34 -0.64
CA PRO A 754 21.02 24.55 -1.86
C PRO A 754 20.07 23.34 -1.76
N ALA A 755 19.40 22.98 -2.85
CA ALA A 755 18.46 21.85 -2.88
C ALA A 755 19.07 20.51 -2.44
N ARG A 756 20.39 20.33 -2.68
CA ARG A 756 21.15 19.16 -2.23
C ARG A 756 21.17 19.06 -0.70
N ASP A 757 21.34 20.17 0.00
CA ASP A 757 21.45 20.21 1.46
C ASP A 757 20.09 20.02 2.11
N ILE A 758 19.05 20.57 1.49
CA ILE A 758 17.65 20.33 1.91
C ILE A 758 17.33 18.84 1.82
N ALA A 759 17.67 18.18 0.71
CA ALA A 759 17.48 16.74 0.54
C ALA A 759 18.29 15.93 1.58
N PHE A 760 19.51 16.37 1.90
CA PHE A 760 20.35 15.76 2.92
C PHE A 760 19.73 15.89 4.33
N LEU A 761 19.28 17.09 4.72
CA LEU A 761 18.60 17.32 6.00
C LEU A 761 17.30 16.50 6.11
N ARG A 762 16.51 16.40 5.03
CA ARG A 762 15.32 15.52 4.98
C ARG A 762 15.67 14.06 5.20
N HIS A 763 16.83 13.60 4.74
CA HIS A 763 17.28 12.24 4.98
C HIS A 763 17.58 11.99 6.47
N HIS A 764 18.13 12.97 7.18
CA HIS A 764 18.57 12.82 8.57
C HIS A 764 17.52 13.21 9.62
N VAL A 765 16.40 13.83 9.25
CA VAL A 765 15.33 14.21 10.19
C VAL A 765 14.70 13.01 10.94
N VAL A 766 14.89 11.80 10.43
CA VAL A 766 14.42 10.56 11.05
C VAL A 766 15.24 10.16 12.28
N ASP A 767 16.44 10.74 12.46
CA ASP A 767 17.23 10.59 13.67
C ASP A 767 16.57 11.41 14.79
N PRO A 768 16.05 10.78 15.86
CA PRO A 768 15.39 11.49 16.95
C PRO A 768 16.28 12.54 17.63
N ALA A 769 17.60 12.31 17.66
CA ALA A 769 18.55 13.23 18.29
C ALA A 769 18.78 14.51 17.48
N LEU A 770 18.59 14.46 16.16
CA LEU A 770 18.81 15.61 15.26
C LEU A 770 17.50 16.29 14.86
N ARG A 771 16.36 15.63 15.07
CA ARG A 771 15.04 16.07 14.60
C ARG A 771 14.69 17.49 15.06
N ALA A 772 14.93 17.82 16.33
CA ALA A 772 14.59 19.13 16.91
C ALA A 772 15.37 20.29 16.25
N ASP A 773 16.60 20.05 15.80
CA ASP A 773 17.42 21.04 15.11
C ASP A 773 17.06 21.17 13.62
N ILE A 774 16.84 20.02 12.96
CA ILE A 774 16.58 19.93 11.52
C ILE A 774 15.21 20.48 11.14
N VAL A 775 14.15 20.14 11.89
CA VAL A 775 12.76 20.47 11.51
C VAL A 775 12.57 21.98 11.29
N PRO A 776 13.02 22.88 12.19
CA PRO A 776 12.82 24.31 11.96
C PRO A 776 13.63 24.86 10.79
N ALA A 777 14.77 24.23 10.45
CA ALA A 777 15.49 24.55 9.23
C ALA A 777 14.64 24.21 8.00
N LEU A 778 14.12 22.98 7.93
CA LEU A 778 13.26 22.53 6.83
C LEU A 778 11.97 23.35 6.71
N MET A 779 11.40 23.81 7.82
CA MET A 779 10.25 24.73 7.79
C MET A 779 10.60 26.06 7.12
N HIS A 780 11.73 26.66 7.48
CA HIS A 780 12.20 27.90 6.84
C HIS A 780 12.40 27.72 5.33
N GLN A 781 12.96 26.56 4.93
CA GLN A 781 13.12 26.23 3.51
C GLN A 781 11.77 25.97 2.81
N ALA A 782 10.78 25.41 3.50
CA ALA A 782 9.46 25.17 2.92
C ALA A 782 8.69 26.48 2.65
N GLU A 783 8.85 27.49 3.52
CA GLU A 783 8.26 28.82 3.35
C GLU A 783 8.85 29.59 2.16
N SER A 784 10.13 29.38 1.84
CA SER A 784 10.76 29.99 0.66
C SER A 784 10.40 29.29 -0.66
N ILE A 785 10.04 28.00 -0.61
CA ILE A 785 9.83 27.16 -1.81
C ILE A 785 8.34 27.07 -2.23
N ALA A 786 7.38 27.23 -1.31
CA ALA A 786 5.95 27.09 -1.62
C ALA A 786 5.04 28.06 -0.82
N PRO A 787 3.88 28.49 -1.36
CA PRO A 787 2.94 29.35 -0.64
C PRO A 787 2.40 28.66 0.62
N ALA A 788 1.99 29.46 1.61
CA ALA A 788 1.56 29.04 2.96
C ALA A 788 0.78 27.71 2.94
N ALA A 789 1.37 26.68 3.54
CA ALA A 789 0.80 25.34 3.56
C ALA A 789 -0.56 25.36 4.26
N THR A 790 -1.64 25.16 3.50
CA THR A 790 -2.97 24.94 4.08
C THR A 790 -3.03 23.55 4.72
N THR A 791 -3.91 23.36 5.70
CA THR A 791 -4.15 22.05 6.32
C THR A 791 -4.52 20.98 5.27
N GLU A 792 -5.27 21.37 4.24
CA GLU A 792 -5.60 20.48 3.11
C GLU A 792 -4.36 20.04 2.32
N THR A 793 -3.42 20.96 2.08
CA THR A 793 -2.16 20.64 1.40
C THR A 793 -1.31 19.68 2.23
N LEU A 794 -1.31 19.83 3.57
CA LEU A 794 -0.65 18.88 4.46
C LEU A 794 -1.29 17.49 4.39
N ILE A 795 -2.62 17.40 4.48
CA ILE A 795 -3.35 16.12 4.37
C ILE A 795 -3.02 15.41 3.04
N ASN A 796 -3.04 16.16 1.93
CA ASN A 796 -2.75 15.61 0.60
C ASN A 796 -1.29 15.12 0.49
N ARG A 797 -0.32 15.85 1.05
CA ARG A 797 1.09 15.42 1.09
C ARG A 797 1.28 14.15 1.92
N LEU A 798 0.67 14.08 3.10
CA LEU A 798 0.74 12.89 3.95
C LEU A 798 0.13 11.67 3.24
N GLY A 799 -0.95 11.87 2.48
CA GLY A 799 -1.59 10.83 1.67
C GLY A 799 -0.83 10.41 0.41
N SER A 800 0.14 11.20 -0.07
CA SER A 800 0.89 10.88 -1.30
C SER A 800 1.98 9.81 -1.11
N PHE A 801 2.26 9.40 0.13
CA PHE A 801 3.29 8.42 0.48
C PHE A 801 2.71 7.14 1.12
N PRO A 802 1.86 6.37 0.42
CA PRO A 802 1.30 5.13 0.99
C PRO A 802 2.36 4.03 1.17
N ARG A 803 3.44 4.06 0.39
CA ARG A 803 4.49 3.03 0.34
C ARG A 803 5.83 3.46 0.93
N ASP A 804 5.88 4.66 1.52
CA ASP A 804 7.09 5.24 2.06
C ASP A 804 6.77 5.90 3.41
N ALA A 805 6.84 5.12 4.49
CA ALA A 805 6.58 5.66 5.82
C ALA A 805 7.63 6.69 6.25
N ARG A 806 8.84 6.63 5.67
CA ARG A 806 9.93 7.54 5.98
C ARG A 806 9.64 8.95 5.47
N ASP A 807 9.34 9.09 4.18
CA ASP A 807 8.99 10.38 3.59
C ASP A 807 7.70 10.95 4.20
N ARG A 808 6.74 10.07 4.53
CA ARG A 808 5.53 10.45 5.27
C ARG A 808 5.84 11.00 6.66
N SER A 809 6.78 10.40 7.39
CA SER A 809 7.25 10.88 8.71
C SER A 809 7.97 12.24 8.61
N VAL A 810 8.76 12.45 7.56
CA VAL A 810 9.41 13.74 7.27
C VAL A 810 8.36 14.84 7.05
N GLU A 811 7.37 14.60 6.19
CA GLU A 811 6.29 15.56 5.96
C GLU A 811 5.45 15.82 7.20
N GLN A 812 5.24 14.79 8.04
CA GLN A 812 4.58 14.95 9.33
C GLN A 812 5.36 15.86 10.27
N ALA A 813 6.67 15.66 10.39
CA ALA A 813 7.53 16.48 11.25
C ALA A 813 7.52 17.97 10.83
N VAL A 814 7.64 18.24 9.53
CA VAL A 814 7.56 19.61 9.00
C VAL A 814 6.16 20.20 9.19
N GLY A 815 5.12 19.42 8.95
CA GLY A 815 3.72 19.83 9.13
C GLY A 815 3.38 20.18 10.59
N VAL A 816 3.89 19.42 11.56
CA VAL A 816 3.73 19.67 12.99
C VAL A 816 4.27 21.06 13.36
N GLY A 817 5.49 21.37 12.94
CA GLY A 817 6.08 22.68 13.23
C GLY A 817 5.30 23.83 12.57
N GLN A 818 4.85 23.64 11.32
CA GLN A 818 4.00 24.63 10.62
C GLN A 818 2.68 24.88 11.36
N LEU A 819 2.02 23.83 11.84
CA LEU A 819 0.79 23.94 12.63
C LEU A 819 1.04 24.64 13.97
N ALA A 820 2.08 24.22 14.70
CA ALA A 820 2.43 24.80 15.99
C ALA A 820 2.72 26.30 15.92
N ALA A 821 3.24 26.80 14.79
CA ALA A 821 3.51 28.22 14.56
C ALA A 821 2.27 29.07 14.18
N MET A 822 1.11 28.45 13.89
CA MET A 822 -0.09 29.19 13.45
C MET A 822 -0.69 30.06 14.57
N PRO A 823 -1.44 31.13 14.22
CA PRO A 823 -2.32 31.79 15.18
C PRO A 823 -3.30 30.79 15.82
N ARG A 824 -3.61 30.94 17.11
CA ARG A 824 -4.40 29.95 17.87
C ARG A 824 -5.73 29.58 17.21
N LEU A 825 -6.46 30.56 16.68
CA LEU A 825 -7.74 30.32 16.03
C LEU A 825 -7.60 29.43 14.79
N ASP A 826 -6.55 29.66 13.99
CA ASP A 826 -6.27 28.87 12.79
C ASP A 826 -5.71 27.48 13.15
N PHE A 827 -4.91 27.40 14.21
CA PHE A 827 -4.44 26.13 14.77
C PHE A 827 -5.62 25.23 15.18
N VAL A 828 -6.59 25.75 15.93
CA VAL A 828 -7.78 24.96 16.35
C VAL A 828 -8.58 24.49 15.14
N ARG A 829 -8.82 25.37 14.15
CA ARG A 829 -9.50 24.98 12.89
C ARG A 829 -8.72 23.92 12.12
N ALA A 830 -7.40 24.00 12.12
CA ALA A 830 -6.55 23.01 11.47
C ALA A 830 -6.64 21.65 12.19
N LEU A 831 -6.62 21.62 13.53
CA LEU A 831 -6.85 20.39 14.29
C LEU A 831 -8.22 19.78 13.98
N ASP A 832 -9.29 20.57 13.92
CA ASP A 832 -10.63 20.06 13.57
C ASP A 832 -10.67 19.49 12.15
N SER A 833 -10.00 20.15 11.21
CA SER A 833 -9.88 19.66 9.82
C SER A 833 -9.09 18.36 9.74
N LEU A 834 -8.01 18.22 10.52
CA LEU A 834 -7.22 16.99 10.62
C LEU A 834 -8.03 15.85 11.27
N ARG A 835 -8.82 16.13 12.32
CA ARG A 835 -9.72 15.14 12.94
C ARG A 835 -10.76 14.64 11.94
N LEU A 836 -11.38 15.54 11.18
CA LEU A 836 -12.35 15.20 10.14
C LEU A 836 -11.71 14.40 9.00
N ALA A 837 -10.51 14.78 8.55
CA ALA A 837 -9.78 14.04 7.54
C ALA A 837 -9.42 12.63 8.02
N ARG A 838 -8.98 12.52 9.28
CA ARG A 838 -8.69 11.24 9.94
C ARG A 838 -9.92 10.33 9.99
N SER A 839 -11.09 10.85 10.41
CA SER A 839 -12.32 10.05 10.48
C SER A 839 -12.81 9.60 9.09
N ASN A 840 -12.57 10.40 8.05
CA ASN A 840 -13.02 10.11 6.68
C ASN A 840 -12.06 9.21 5.89
N ALA A 841 -10.78 9.13 6.28
CA ALA A 841 -9.81 8.28 5.60
C ALA A 841 -10.16 6.80 5.79
N ALA A 842 -10.14 6.01 4.71
CA ALA A 842 -10.29 4.55 4.84
C ALA A 842 -8.95 3.86 5.17
N GLU A 843 -7.83 4.47 4.79
CA GLU A 843 -6.50 3.88 4.87
C GLU A 843 -5.86 4.12 6.26
N PRO A 844 -5.56 3.07 7.05
CA PRO A 844 -5.09 3.21 8.43
C PRO A 844 -3.76 3.95 8.57
N GLU A 845 -2.82 3.77 7.64
CA GLU A 845 -1.52 4.46 7.67
C GLU A 845 -1.67 5.98 7.57
N LEU A 846 -2.67 6.45 6.81
CA LEU A 846 -3.02 7.86 6.75
C LEU A 846 -3.68 8.31 8.05
N ARG A 847 -4.58 7.49 8.63
CA ARG A 847 -5.17 7.80 9.94
C ARG A 847 -4.11 7.94 11.02
N ILE A 848 -3.16 7.00 11.08
CA ILE A 848 -2.06 6.98 12.04
C ILE A 848 -1.26 8.27 11.95
N VAL A 849 -0.81 8.67 10.76
CA VAL A 849 0.01 9.87 10.62
C VAL A 849 -0.77 11.16 10.91
N LEU A 850 -2.06 11.22 10.55
CA LEU A 850 -2.92 12.37 10.89
C LEU A 850 -3.12 12.45 12.41
N GLY A 851 -3.37 11.32 13.08
CA GLY A 851 -3.44 11.23 14.52
C GLY A 851 -2.15 11.69 15.20
N LEU A 852 -1.00 11.24 14.69
CA LEU A 852 0.31 11.63 15.24
C LEU A 852 0.55 13.13 15.03
N THR A 853 0.16 13.67 13.88
CA THR A 853 0.20 15.11 13.60
C THR A 853 -0.63 15.91 14.60
N LEU A 854 -1.83 15.44 14.95
CA LEU A 854 -2.69 16.08 15.95
C LEU A 854 -2.02 16.16 17.32
N VAL A 855 -1.41 15.06 17.77
CA VAL A 855 -0.77 14.98 19.08
C VAL A 855 0.48 15.85 19.12
N GLU A 856 1.41 15.62 18.20
CA GLU A 856 2.71 16.29 18.18
C GLU A 856 2.58 17.80 17.92
N ALA A 857 1.59 18.25 17.15
CA ALA A 857 1.35 19.68 16.94
C ALA A 857 0.85 20.41 18.20
N GLN A 858 0.14 19.70 19.10
CA GLN A 858 -0.25 20.26 20.39
C GLN A 858 0.94 20.35 21.35
N ILE A 859 1.73 19.26 21.43
CA ILE A 859 2.95 19.22 22.25
C ILE A 859 3.93 20.31 21.81
N ALA A 860 4.27 20.36 20.52
CA ALA A 860 5.22 21.34 19.97
C ALA A 860 4.78 22.80 20.16
N ARG A 861 3.48 23.06 20.32
CA ARG A 861 2.95 24.40 20.61
C ARG A 861 3.10 24.77 22.09
N GLY A 862 2.97 23.79 22.99
CA GLY A 862 3.07 23.96 24.43
C GLY A 862 4.50 23.93 24.96
N GLU A 863 5.42 23.24 24.27
CA GLU A 863 6.82 23.17 24.66
C GLU A 863 7.45 24.57 24.72
N PRO A 864 8.17 24.91 25.80
CA PRO A 864 8.96 26.13 25.84
C PRO A 864 9.97 26.11 24.70
N THR A 865 10.11 27.22 23.98
CA THR A 865 11.09 27.35 22.90
C THR A 865 12.42 27.07 23.56
N GLN A 866 13.02 25.92 23.28
CA GLN A 866 14.31 25.55 23.86
C GLN A 866 15.23 26.74 23.64
N ARG A 867 15.53 27.50 24.70
CA ARG A 867 16.77 28.27 24.75
C ARG A 867 17.82 27.19 24.71
N THR A 868 18.36 27.03 23.52
CA THR A 868 19.31 26.03 23.06
C THR A 868 20.13 25.46 24.22
N VAL A 869 19.72 24.30 24.76
CA VAL A 869 20.64 23.45 25.52
C VAL A 869 21.08 22.36 24.55
N ALA A 870 21.86 22.79 23.55
CA ALA A 870 22.69 21.91 22.76
C ALA A 870 24.06 21.83 23.43
N TYR A 871 24.11 21.33 24.67
CA TYR A 871 25.24 20.56 25.19
C TYR A 871 24.65 19.47 26.07
N ALA A 872 24.68 18.25 25.55
CA ALA A 872 24.48 17.09 26.39
C ALA A 872 25.53 17.11 27.50
N GLN A 873 25.04 17.02 28.74
CA GLN A 873 25.78 16.43 29.87
C GLN A 873 26.15 14.97 29.56
#